data_AF-A0A7W4CVX2-F1
#
_entry.id   AF-A0A7W4CVX2-F1
#
_cell.length_a   1.000
_cell.length_b   1.000
_cell.length_c   1.000
_cell.angle_alpha   90.00
_cell.angle_beta   90.00
_cell.angle_gamma   90.00
#
_symmetry.space_group_name_H-M   'P 1'
#
loop_
_entity.id
_entity.type
_entity.pdbx_description
1 polymer ?
#
loop_
_entity_poly.entity_id
_entity_poly.type
_entity_poly.pdbx_seq_one_letter_code
_entity_poly.pdbx_strand_id
1 'polypeptide(L)'
;MSQVSSTRKLIGAGAIMASGTMISRILGVIRVMLVAFILGNGTRQADMLALATMVPNSLYILFAGGALNTVLVPQIVRAIKNDDDGGEAYTSRIMTAFMLIITVVAVVVTIGAPLVTAIYTSPAWRGTDLEAQYASLVALTYLTLPQIFFYGAFFLLGQVLNARDKFGPMMWAPIANNIISIAVMALYFVVWGNDDDHSSAFTTPQILLLGIGTTLGIVAQTAVMIPYIRKLGFKLRPRFDLKGTGLGHTFSLTKWTMGFVAVNQVGLMVVNRLATSATAGGSGAGVTVYANAHLLWILPHSLITVSLATAMLPNASRLAAGGDFSGVAGEFTKTVRLAMVAIVPATVAFLALSGPMAGLLFGQGTGATDAVWIAWALMAFALGLIPFTVQFVCLRTFYALENTRTPFFLQTLIAGLNIAGAIALVWWVNSDAWVAGALALAYSLAYSIGVLVTWQALRRRVPDLDGRALVMHLVRLLLGAGIGGVAAYYLSGWLIGVVPGRTVGQIVALAAGGLVILVSFLLMGKALKVKELGSLSELVGSRFGRRGGSRAGAVESSRDDRSQGDDQMPTAVVPALRDDMIDSFDTGPATVVRNKPATTKHTFPPVAGTPSAPSSVDEDTGRMAPLAPAGPRSAAVDWSDGGELAAGGEASDQDETTGALDIPGLFRDATPARIAAAGALLSTRYELVERLASLFGTETWRAHDQVLSRDVVVHVIAPGDPRISDVMLAARKGAVATDSRFLRVLDADEVLDPTQGIGAFVVREYAPGRSLTDILAAGPLSAIESAHIVRDLADALVAVHAQGLFHEQLSPDNVIITTSGAVRLGGFGVEAALADRADHQHAWSARESSDVVGLGKILYATLVRHWPGEAAFGMPAAPIVAGETAPAHTVKAGVSPALDRICTVTLTQRGAMSEPRISSAGQLVEALSMVLGTANAAADLEERVRGLDRAVPSPSGAPHDPFRRPGETRVGIWAPVSGTAPEEGTDVEAATLARSAGLSREGDGAGRPVLSDDLFTGPRRTPGDVVPPPVASTRVAGEDPDRPRTRRGVVALLALLVLIAVASIIALWTADPDQAATTPSGPGASSPAAQSQSPSVSQGAAGSPAIVGVRDFDPEEDGGNGEENGDRAATVIDGDAGTTWVTMRYLRRPDMGGQKPGVGLILDLGAPTTVTSATVTLVGGETAVELRVPSGSEPSMRTEADWTIVGSNPAATGTATIALDEPTETQYLMVYVTSLPPVEGGFRAEIAEVTLQ
;
A
#
# COMPACT_ATOMS: atom_id res chain seq x y z
N MET A 1 -7.86 30.21 -18.63
CA MET A 1 -9.11 29.41 -18.45
C MET A 1 -8.92 27.89 -18.46
N SER A 2 -7.75 27.34 -18.82
CA SER A 2 -7.56 25.88 -19.04
C SER A 2 -7.51 25.01 -17.77
N GLN A 3 -6.96 25.49 -16.64
CA GLN A 3 -6.74 24.63 -15.45
C GLN A 3 -7.95 24.51 -14.50
N VAL A 4 -8.92 25.43 -14.48
CA VAL A 4 -10.20 25.19 -13.75
C VAL A 4 -10.92 23.95 -14.34
N SER A 5 -10.60 23.59 -15.58
CA SER A 5 -11.00 22.34 -16.21
C SER A 5 -10.35 21.10 -15.57
N SER A 6 -9.13 21.13 -15.04
CA SER A 6 -8.43 19.91 -14.57
C SER A 6 -8.99 19.38 -13.26
N THR A 7 -9.15 20.21 -12.23
CA THR A 7 -9.77 19.78 -10.95
C THR A 7 -11.23 19.36 -11.16
N ARG A 8 -11.98 20.11 -11.99
CA ARG A 8 -13.36 19.75 -12.36
C ARG A 8 -13.42 18.47 -13.21
N LYS A 9 -12.40 18.17 -14.03
CA LYS A 9 -12.22 16.88 -14.72
C LYS A 9 -11.83 15.76 -13.77
N LEU A 10 -11.03 16.00 -12.72
CA LEU A 10 -10.64 14.95 -11.78
C LEU A 10 -11.82 14.51 -10.92
N ILE A 11 -12.56 15.48 -10.36
CA ILE A 11 -13.80 15.23 -9.60
C ILE A 11 -14.88 14.63 -10.52
N GLY A 12 -15.01 15.15 -11.75
CA GLY A 12 -15.92 14.60 -12.76
C GLY A 12 -15.56 13.17 -13.18
N ALA A 13 -14.27 12.86 -13.37
CA ALA A 13 -13.80 11.51 -13.66
C ALA A 13 -14.05 10.57 -12.48
N GLY A 14 -13.81 11.02 -11.24
CA GLY A 14 -14.17 10.29 -10.02
C GLY A 14 -15.66 9.93 -9.96
N ALA A 15 -16.54 10.89 -10.26
CA ALA A 15 -17.98 10.67 -10.33
C ALA A 15 -18.38 9.69 -11.47
N ILE A 16 -17.79 9.83 -12.65
CA ILE A 16 -18.04 8.94 -13.81
C ILE A 16 -17.51 7.52 -13.57
N MET A 17 -16.42 7.36 -12.81
CA MET A 17 -15.89 6.07 -12.36
C MET A 17 -16.81 5.40 -11.33
N ALA A 18 -17.25 6.17 -10.33
CA ALA A 18 -18.18 5.70 -9.31
C ALA A 18 -19.54 5.30 -9.90
N SER A 19 -20.09 6.08 -10.85
CA SER A 19 -21.37 5.78 -11.48
C SER A 19 -21.32 4.52 -12.35
N GLY A 20 -20.25 4.30 -13.13
CA GLY A 20 -20.05 3.05 -13.88
C GLY A 20 -20.02 1.82 -12.95
N THR A 21 -19.28 1.91 -11.85
CA THR A 21 -19.21 0.86 -10.83
C THR A 21 -20.57 0.62 -10.16
N MET A 22 -21.32 1.68 -9.84
CA MET A 22 -22.65 1.60 -9.22
C MET A 22 -23.68 0.95 -10.16
N ILE A 23 -23.75 1.40 -11.41
CA ILE A 23 -24.62 0.82 -12.45
C ILE A 23 -24.27 -0.66 -12.67
N SER A 24 -22.98 -0.98 -12.74
CA SER A 24 -22.51 -2.38 -12.85
C SER A 24 -22.93 -3.24 -11.66
N ARG A 25 -22.87 -2.72 -10.43
CA ARG A 25 -23.33 -3.46 -9.23
C ARG A 25 -24.85 -3.68 -9.24
N ILE A 26 -25.64 -2.67 -9.62
CA ILE A 26 -27.10 -2.78 -9.74
C ILE A 26 -27.49 -3.84 -10.78
N LEU A 27 -26.90 -3.80 -11.98
CA LEU A 27 -27.13 -4.81 -13.02
C LEU A 27 -26.64 -6.20 -12.59
N GLY A 28 -25.56 -6.29 -11.81
CA GLY A 28 -25.08 -7.54 -11.22
C GLY A 28 -26.09 -8.15 -10.24
N VAL A 29 -26.70 -7.32 -9.37
CA VAL A 29 -27.77 -7.77 -8.48
C VAL A 29 -28.99 -8.24 -9.29
N ILE A 30 -29.43 -7.47 -10.30
CA ILE A 30 -30.55 -7.86 -11.18
C ILE A 30 -30.29 -9.20 -11.88
N ARG A 31 -29.06 -9.43 -12.37
CA ARG A 31 -28.64 -10.72 -12.94
C ARG A 31 -28.81 -11.87 -11.95
N VAL A 32 -28.35 -11.71 -10.71
CA VAL A 32 -28.45 -12.76 -9.67
C VAL A 32 -29.90 -12.99 -9.24
N MET A 33 -30.70 -11.92 -9.12
CA MET A 33 -32.13 -12.03 -8.85
C MET A 33 -32.87 -12.79 -9.96
N LEU A 34 -32.50 -12.61 -11.24
CA LEU A 34 -33.07 -13.37 -12.36
C LEU A 34 -32.67 -14.85 -12.32
N VAL A 35 -31.41 -15.17 -11.99
CA VAL A 35 -30.98 -16.57 -11.78
C VAL A 35 -31.83 -17.22 -10.68
N ALA A 36 -32.02 -16.55 -9.54
CA ALA A 36 -32.86 -17.01 -8.44
C ALA A 36 -34.35 -17.14 -8.83
N PHE A 37 -34.88 -16.21 -9.63
CA PHE A 37 -36.26 -16.25 -10.11
C PHE A 37 -36.52 -17.43 -11.04
N ILE A 38 -35.57 -17.76 -11.92
CA ILE A 38 -35.75 -18.73 -13.01
C ILE A 38 -35.30 -20.13 -12.60
N LEU A 39 -34.08 -20.27 -12.09
CA LEU A 39 -33.50 -21.57 -11.74
C LEU A 39 -33.69 -21.94 -10.26
N GLY A 40 -34.09 -21.00 -9.41
CA GLY A 40 -34.11 -21.16 -7.94
C GLY A 40 -32.78 -20.80 -7.28
N ASN A 41 -32.71 -20.92 -5.95
CA ASN A 41 -31.51 -20.62 -5.16
C ASN A 41 -30.76 -21.88 -4.71
N GLY A 42 -31.44 -23.02 -4.57
CA GLY A 42 -30.89 -24.27 -4.03
C GLY A 42 -31.18 -25.49 -4.88
N THR A 43 -31.33 -25.32 -6.20
CA THR A 43 -31.57 -26.40 -7.17
C THR A 43 -30.27 -26.88 -7.81
N ARG A 44 -30.27 -28.08 -8.41
CA ARG A 44 -29.13 -28.56 -9.21
C ARG A 44 -28.83 -27.62 -10.39
N GLN A 45 -29.83 -27.14 -11.12
CA GLN A 45 -29.61 -26.26 -12.28
C GLN A 45 -28.94 -24.92 -11.91
N ALA A 46 -29.33 -24.31 -10.79
CA ALA A 46 -28.68 -23.10 -10.30
C ALA A 46 -27.21 -23.35 -9.93
N ASP A 47 -26.93 -24.41 -9.14
CA ASP A 47 -25.57 -24.77 -8.74
C ASP A 47 -24.69 -25.19 -9.92
N MET A 48 -25.22 -25.89 -10.93
CA MET A 48 -24.45 -26.25 -12.13
C MET A 48 -23.97 -25.00 -12.91
N LEU A 49 -24.84 -24.00 -13.07
CA LEU A 49 -24.48 -22.73 -13.73
C LEU A 49 -23.49 -21.90 -12.87
N ALA A 50 -23.66 -21.91 -11.56
CA ALA A 50 -22.74 -21.27 -10.62
C ALA A 50 -21.34 -21.90 -10.70
N LEU A 51 -21.23 -23.23 -10.56
CA LEU A 51 -19.98 -23.99 -10.62
C LEU A 51 -19.24 -23.78 -11.95
N ALA A 52 -19.93 -23.97 -13.08
CA ALA A 52 -19.32 -23.82 -14.41
C ALA A 52 -18.73 -22.43 -14.63
N THR A 53 -19.38 -21.37 -14.12
CA THR A 53 -18.84 -20.01 -14.20
C THR A 53 -17.83 -19.66 -13.10
N MET A 54 -17.71 -20.47 -12.04
CA MET A 54 -16.87 -20.18 -10.87
C MET A 54 -15.38 -20.34 -11.15
N VAL A 55 -14.94 -21.40 -11.84
CA VAL A 55 -13.50 -21.65 -12.06
C VAL A 55 -12.81 -20.54 -12.86
N PRO A 56 -13.39 -20.01 -13.97
CA PRO A 56 -12.85 -18.83 -14.64
C PRO A 56 -12.78 -17.58 -13.75
N ASN A 57 -13.79 -17.35 -12.90
CA ASN A 57 -13.83 -16.23 -11.97
C ASN A 57 -12.73 -16.34 -10.89
N SER A 58 -12.50 -17.54 -10.36
CA SER A 58 -11.45 -17.82 -9.36
C SER A 58 -10.05 -17.55 -9.93
N LEU A 59 -9.80 -17.96 -11.18
CA LEU A 59 -8.55 -17.66 -11.87
C LEU A 59 -8.41 -16.17 -12.21
N TYR A 60 -9.49 -15.48 -12.60
CA TYR A 60 -9.47 -14.01 -12.74
C TYR A 60 -9.04 -13.32 -11.43
N ILE A 61 -9.59 -13.74 -10.29
CA ILE A 61 -9.23 -13.22 -8.96
C ILE A 61 -7.76 -13.53 -8.63
N LEU A 62 -7.23 -14.70 -9.01
CA LEU A 62 -5.82 -15.07 -8.85
C LEU A 62 -4.88 -14.09 -9.57
N PHE A 63 -5.22 -13.66 -10.79
CA PHE A 63 -4.42 -12.66 -11.53
C PHE A 63 -4.65 -11.23 -11.03
N ALA A 64 -5.91 -10.86 -10.76
CA ALA A 64 -6.30 -9.48 -10.46
C ALA A 64 -6.00 -9.05 -9.02
N GLY A 65 -6.21 -9.93 -8.04
CA GLY A 65 -5.88 -9.70 -6.63
C GLY A 65 -4.46 -10.12 -6.24
N GLY A 66 -3.76 -10.85 -7.13
CA GLY A 66 -2.43 -11.39 -6.89
C GLY A 66 -1.28 -10.45 -7.26
N ALA A 67 -0.08 -11.05 -7.24
CA ALA A 67 1.22 -10.43 -7.49
C ALA A 67 1.28 -9.48 -8.70
N LEU A 68 0.56 -9.84 -9.77
CA LEU A 68 0.63 -9.17 -11.06
C LEU A 68 0.16 -7.72 -10.99
N ASN A 69 -0.89 -7.40 -10.22
CA ASN A 69 -1.40 -6.01 -10.16
C ASN A 69 -0.38 -5.05 -9.51
N THR A 70 0.23 -5.46 -8.40
CA THR A 70 1.23 -4.66 -7.67
C THR A 70 2.55 -4.50 -8.42
N VAL A 71 2.83 -5.37 -9.38
CA VAL A 71 4.11 -5.45 -10.11
C VAL A 71 4.01 -4.88 -11.52
N LEU A 72 2.93 -5.17 -12.25
CA LEU A 72 2.78 -4.84 -13.66
C LEU A 72 2.60 -3.34 -13.89
N VAL A 73 1.77 -2.67 -13.08
CA VAL A 73 1.48 -1.23 -13.28
C VAL A 73 2.73 -0.36 -13.07
N PRO A 74 3.51 -0.49 -11.98
CA PRO A 74 4.73 0.30 -11.81
C PRO A 74 5.78 0.07 -12.91
N GLN A 75 5.94 -1.17 -13.39
CA GLN A 75 6.92 -1.47 -14.45
C GLN A 75 6.47 -0.96 -15.82
N ILE A 76 5.17 -1.03 -16.16
CA ILE A 76 4.65 -0.40 -17.39
C ILE A 76 4.81 1.13 -17.32
N VAL A 77 4.47 1.76 -16.19
CA VAL A 77 4.65 3.21 -16.01
C VAL A 77 6.12 3.62 -16.10
N ARG A 78 7.05 2.80 -15.59
CA ARG A 78 8.49 3.01 -15.74
C ARG A 78 8.93 2.94 -17.20
N ALA A 79 8.54 1.90 -17.94
CA ALA A 79 8.86 1.75 -19.36
C ALA A 79 8.28 2.91 -20.20
N ILE A 80 7.04 3.34 -19.92
CA ILE A 80 6.41 4.49 -20.59
C ILE A 80 7.20 5.80 -20.40
N LYS A 81 7.92 5.96 -19.28
CA LYS A 81 8.72 7.15 -18.97
C LYS A 81 10.17 7.07 -19.42
N ASN A 82 10.74 5.86 -19.47
CA ASN A 82 12.18 5.66 -19.61
C ASN A 82 12.61 5.04 -20.95
N ASP A 83 11.70 4.42 -21.70
CA ASP A 83 12.01 3.80 -22.99
C ASP A 83 11.66 4.76 -24.14
N ASP A 84 12.56 4.96 -25.11
CA ASP A 84 12.39 5.89 -26.25
C ASP A 84 11.13 5.63 -27.12
N ASP A 85 10.55 4.43 -27.06
CA ASP A 85 9.32 4.06 -27.77
C ASP A 85 8.03 4.24 -26.95
N GLY A 86 8.12 4.90 -25.79
CA GLY A 86 6.99 5.08 -24.86
C GLY A 86 6.53 3.77 -24.24
N GLY A 87 7.47 2.84 -24.04
CA GLY A 87 7.27 1.50 -23.48
C GLY A 87 6.47 0.56 -24.38
N GLU A 88 6.34 0.83 -25.69
CA GLU A 88 5.55 -0.02 -26.61
C GLU A 88 6.18 -1.41 -26.75
N ALA A 89 7.51 -1.52 -26.89
CA ALA A 89 8.22 -2.79 -26.94
C ALA A 89 8.08 -3.59 -25.65
N TYR A 90 8.38 -2.97 -24.51
CA TYR A 90 8.32 -3.62 -23.19
C TYR A 90 6.91 -4.13 -22.87
N THR A 91 5.90 -3.26 -23.04
CA THR A 91 4.49 -3.62 -22.83
C THR A 91 4.06 -4.73 -23.78
N SER A 92 4.44 -4.67 -25.06
CA SER A 92 4.11 -5.70 -26.05
C SER A 92 4.72 -7.06 -25.72
N ARG A 93 5.98 -7.11 -25.24
CA ARG A 93 6.63 -8.36 -24.80
C ARG A 93 5.90 -8.98 -23.62
N ILE A 94 5.61 -8.21 -22.57
CA ILE A 94 4.91 -8.72 -21.38
C ILE A 94 3.48 -9.14 -21.71
N MET A 95 2.75 -8.35 -22.51
CA MET A 95 1.44 -8.77 -23.01
C MET A 95 1.55 -10.07 -23.81
N THR A 96 2.53 -10.25 -24.69
CA THR A 96 2.69 -11.48 -25.48
C THR A 96 3.01 -12.68 -24.59
N ALA A 97 3.96 -12.55 -23.66
CA ALA A 97 4.34 -13.61 -22.74
C ALA A 97 3.16 -14.05 -21.85
N PHE A 98 2.47 -13.11 -21.24
CA PHE A 98 1.32 -13.41 -20.37
C PHE A 98 0.12 -13.92 -21.19
N MET A 99 -0.15 -13.38 -22.38
CA MET A 99 -1.20 -13.91 -23.27
C MET A 99 -0.90 -15.34 -23.71
N LEU A 100 0.37 -15.69 -23.96
CA LEU A 100 0.78 -17.06 -24.25
C LEU A 100 0.58 -17.97 -23.03
N ILE A 101 1.05 -17.56 -21.85
CA ILE A 101 0.86 -18.31 -20.60
C ILE A 101 -0.62 -18.55 -20.31
N ILE A 102 -1.48 -17.51 -20.37
CA ILE A 102 -2.91 -17.67 -20.09
C ILE A 102 -3.63 -18.45 -21.19
N THR A 103 -3.15 -18.45 -22.43
CA THR A 103 -3.66 -19.33 -23.49
C THR A 103 -3.33 -20.79 -23.18
N VAL A 104 -2.08 -21.10 -22.81
CA VAL A 104 -1.68 -22.46 -22.42
C VAL A 104 -2.47 -22.93 -21.20
N VAL A 105 -2.59 -22.10 -20.16
CA VAL A 105 -3.41 -22.42 -18.98
C VAL A 105 -4.87 -22.63 -19.35
N ALA A 106 -5.48 -21.74 -20.15
CA ALA A 106 -6.87 -21.89 -20.58
C ALA A 106 -7.08 -23.19 -21.38
N VAL A 107 -6.16 -23.54 -22.30
CA VAL A 107 -6.23 -24.78 -23.09
C VAL A 107 -6.07 -26.01 -22.20
N VAL A 108 -5.05 -26.06 -21.34
CA VAL A 108 -4.80 -27.20 -20.43
C VAL A 108 -5.97 -27.41 -19.47
N VAL A 109 -6.49 -26.34 -18.85
CA VAL A 109 -7.63 -26.41 -17.94
C VAL A 109 -8.91 -26.79 -18.70
N THR A 110 -9.11 -26.33 -19.94
CA THR A 110 -10.26 -26.72 -20.78
C THR A 110 -10.19 -28.19 -21.19
N ILE A 111 -9.02 -28.71 -21.57
CA ILE A 111 -8.83 -30.15 -21.84
C ILE A 111 -9.14 -30.95 -20.57
N GLY A 112 -8.66 -30.48 -19.42
CA GLY A 112 -8.93 -31.04 -18.09
C GLY A 112 -10.31 -30.76 -17.50
N ALA A 113 -11.29 -30.24 -18.25
CA ALA A 113 -12.61 -29.84 -17.71
C ALA A 113 -13.32 -30.90 -16.83
N PRO A 114 -13.26 -32.22 -17.12
CA PRO A 114 -13.88 -33.23 -16.26
C PRO A 114 -13.17 -33.36 -14.90
N LEU A 115 -11.84 -33.27 -14.87
CA LEU A 115 -11.04 -33.28 -13.64
C LEU A 115 -11.25 -32.00 -12.83
N VAL A 116 -11.26 -30.85 -13.51
CA VAL A 116 -11.55 -29.53 -12.93
C VAL A 116 -12.94 -29.52 -12.28
N THR A 117 -13.94 -30.12 -12.93
CA THR A 117 -15.28 -30.29 -12.36
C THR A 117 -15.25 -31.20 -11.14
N ALA A 118 -14.63 -32.38 -11.24
CA ALA A 118 -14.53 -33.37 -10.17
C ALA A 118 -13.86 -32.85 -8.88
N ILE A 119 -12.93 -31.89 -9.01
CA ILE A 119 -12.24 -31.22 -7.89
C ILE A 119 -13.19 -30.29 -7.10
N TYR A 120 -14.19 -29.68 -7.76
CA TYR A 120 -15.11 -28.72 -7.16
C TYR A 120 -16.46 -29.33 -6.74
N THR A 121 -16.81 -30.53 -7.21
CA THR A 121 -18.03 -31.27 -6.85
C THR A 121 -17.79 -32.32 -5.77
N SER A 122 -18.79 -32.55 -4.90
CA SER A 122 -18.79 -33.71 -3.99
C SER A 122 -18.79 -35.04 -4.79
N PRO A 123 -18.29 -36.16 -4.23
CA PRO A 123 -18.26 -37.45 -4.92
C PRO A 123 -19.64 -37.95 -5.40
N ALA A 124 -20.71 -37.61 -4.67
CA ALA A 124 -22.08 -38.02 -4.98
C ALA A 124 -22.54 -37.57 -6.39
N TRP A 125 -22.06 -36.41 -6.88
CA TRP A 125 -22.35 -35.95 -8.25
C TRP A 125 -21.82 -36.87 -9.34
N ARG A 126 -20.91 -37.80 -9.04
CA ARG A 126 -20.34 -38.76 -9.99
C ARG A 126 -20.92 -40.18 -9.85
N GLY A 127 -21.97 -40.35 -9.04
CA GLY A 127 -22.75 -41.59 -9.00
C GLY A 127 -23.63 -41.77 -10.25
N THR A 128 -24.04 -43.01 -10.52
CA THR A 128 -24.89 -43.39 -11.67
C THR A 128 -26.16 -42.55 -11.78
N ASP A 129 -26.77 -42.23 -10.64
CA ASP A 129 -28.07 -41.58 -10.55
C ASP A 129 -28.03 -40.10 -10.96
N LEU A 130 -26.84 -39.52 -11.11
CA LEU A 130 -26.59 -38.13 -11.50
C LEU A 130 -25.73 -37.98 -12.76
N GLU A 131 -25.51 -39.06 -13.53
CA GLU A 131 -24.65 -39.06 -14.72
C GLU A 131 -25.05 -37.97 -15.72
N ALA A 132 -26.34 -37.82 -16.02
CA ALA A 132 -26.86 -36.82 -16.95
C ALA A 132 -26.65 -35.38 -16.43
N GLN A 133 -26.87 -35.15 -15.14
CA GLN A 133 -26.65 -33.85 -14.49
C GLN A 133 -25.16 -33.49 -14.54
N TYR A 134 -24.29 -34.41 -14.15
CA TYR A 134 -22.83 -34.24 -14.19
C TYR A 134 -22.31 -34.00 -15.61
N ALA A 135 -22.83 -34.75 -16.60
CA ALA A 135 -22.53 -34.51 -18.01
C ALA A 135 -22.95 -33.10 -18.47
N SER A 136 -24.12 -32.61 -18.04
CA SER A 136 -24.58 -31.25 -18.37
C SER A 136 -23.73 -30.16 -17.69
N LEU A 137 -23.25 -30.40 -16.46
CA LEU A 137 -22.29 -29.54 -15.76
C LEU A 137 -20.93 -29.53 -16.47
N VAL A 138 -20.36 -30.69 -16.81
CA VAL A 138 -19.09 -30.79 -17.54
C VAL A 138 -19.19 -30.10 -18.91
N ALA A 139 -20.31 -30.26 -19.62
CA ALA A 139 -20.57 -29.58 -20.89
C ALA A 139 -20.67 -28.05 -20.75
N LEU A 140 -21.33 -27.53 -19.70
CA LEU A 140 -21.29 -26.11 -19.37
C LEU A 140 -19.86 -25.64 -19.06
N THR A 141 -19.10 -26.40 -18.27
CA THR A 141 -17.70 -26.10 -17.92
C THR A 141 -16.80 -26.03 -19.16
N TYR A 142 -16.97 -26.92 -20.15
CA TYR A 142 -16.25 -26.82 -21.43
C TYR A 142 -16.55 -25.50 -22.18
N LEU A 143 -17.77 -24.97 -22.09
CA LEU A 143 -18.16 -23.71 -22.74
C LEU A 143 -17.70 -22.46 -21.97
N THR A 144 -17.50 -22.56 -20.65
CA THR A 144 -17.08 -21.44 -19.79
C THR A 144 -15.58 -21.34 -19.56
N LEU A 145 -14.81 -22.44 -19.53
CA LEU A 145 -13.36 -22.39 -19.29
C LEU A 145 -12.56 -21.51 -20.28
N PRO A 146 -12.93 -21.37 -21.57
CA PRO A 146 -12.34 -20.38 -22.46
C PRO A 146 -12.41 -18.92 -21.96
N GLN A 147 -13.32 -18.58 -21.01
CA GLN A 147 -13.36 -17.28 -20.35
C GLN A 147 -12.06 -16.94 -19.61
N ILE A 148 -11.26 -17.93 -19.19
CA ILE A 148 -9.95 -17.73 -18.53
C ILE A 148 -9.04 -16.83 -19.38
N PHE A 149 -8.98 -17.08 -20.69
CA PHE A 149 -8.23 -16.25 -21.63
C PHE A 149 -8.77 -14.81 -21.68
N PHE A 150 -10.10 -14.65 -21.82
CA PHE A 150 -10.73 -13.34 -21.93
C PHE A 150 -10.64 -12.52 -20.64
N TYR A 151 -10.65 -13.16 -19.47
CA TYR A 151 -10.41 -12.54 -18.17
C TYR A 151 -8.95 -12.09 -18.00
N GLY A 152 -7.98 -12.92 -18.40
CA GLY A 152 -6.57 -12.52 -18.44
C GLY A 152 -6.33 -11.35 -19.40
N ALA A 153 -7.00 -11.36 -20.55
CA ALA A 153 -6.96 -10.26 -21.52
C ALA A 153 -7.60 -8.98 -20.99
N PHE A 154 -8.77 -9.06 -20.34
CA PHE A 154 -9.45 -7.95 -19.67
C PHE A 154 -8.54 -7.30 -18.61
N PHE A 155 -7.90 -8.13 -17.78
CA PHE A 155 -6.93 -7.67 -16.78
C PHE A 155 -5.76 -6.92 -17.43
N LEU A 156 -5.05 -7.53 -18.39
CA LEU A 156 -3.90 -6.90 -19.03
C LEU A 156 -4.24 -5.59 -19.76
N LEU A 157 -5.28 -5.60 -20.60
CA LEU A 157 -5.74 -4.41 -21.32
C LEU A 157 -6.10 -3.30 -20.31
N GLY A 158 -6.71 -3.68 -19.18
CA GLY A 158 -6.97 -2.80 -18.05
C GLY A 158 -5.72 -2.17 -17.45
N GLN A 159 -4.66 -2.94 -17.20
CA GLN A 159 -3.43 -2.37 -16.62
C GLN A 159 -2.66 -1.48 -17.59
N VAL A 160 -2.70 -1.76 -18.90
CA VAL A 160 -2.14 -0.87 -19.93
C VAL A 160 -2.94 0.44 -20.03
N LEU A 161 -4.27 0.40 -19.86
CA LEU A 161 -5.10 1.60 -19.77
C LEU A 161 -4.84 2.39 -18.48
N ASN A 162 -4.74 1.72 -17.32
CA ASN A 162 -4.45 2.34 -16.03
C ASN A 162 -3.08 3.05 -16.03
N ALA A 163 -2.05 2.40 -16.58
CA ALA A 163 -0.70 2.97 -16.74
C ALA A 163 -0.62 4.14 -17.75
N ARG A 164 -1.73 4.46 -18.44
CA ARG A 164 -1.88 5.62 -19.36
C ARG A 164 -3.05 6.53 -18.95
N ASP A 165 -3.39 6.53 -17.67
CA ASP A 165 -4.45 7.36 -17.04
C ASP A 165 -5.84 7.23 -17.69
N LYS A 166 -6.21 6.01 -18.13
CA LYS A 166 -7.53 5.67 -18.70
C LYS A 166 -8.27 4.65 -17.84
N PHE A 167 -8.53 5.01 -16.60
CA PHE A 167 -9.24 4.18 -15.61
C PHE A 167 -10.70 3.84 -15.98
N GLY A 168 -11.39 4.77 -16.67
CA GLY A 168 -12.83 4.68 -16.94
C GLY A 168 -13.31 3.39 -17.65
N PRO A 169 -12.73 2.97 -18.79
CA PRO A 169 -13.20 1.80 -19.53
C PRO A 169 -13.22 0.49 -18.72
N MET A 170 -12.27 0.29 -17.80
CA MET A 170 -12.27 -0.91 -16.92
C MET A 170 -13.52 -0.97 -16.04
N MET A 171 -14.01 0.17 -15.54
CA MET A 171 -15.16 0.24 -14.62
C MET A 171 -16.52 0.15 -15.32
N TRP A 172 -16.58 0.53 -16.60
CA TRP A 172 -17.82 0.48 -17.39
C TRP A 172 -17.96 -0.83 -18.18
N ALA A 173 -16.87 -1.49 -18.55
CA ALA A 173 -16.91 -2.73 -19.34
C ALA A 173 -17.76 -3.89 -18.74
N PRO A 174 -17.81 -4.13 -17.41
CA PRO A 174 -18.66 -5.17 -16.83
C PRO A 174 -20.18 -4.94 -17.00
N ILE A 175 -20.61 -3.72 -17.36
CA ILE A 175 -22.01 -3.43 -17.73
C ILE A 175 -22.41 -4.25 -18.96
N ALA A 176 -21.52 -4.44 -19.94
CA ALA A 176 -21.79 -5.23 -21.14
C ALA A 176 -22.01 -6.72 -20.80
N ASN A 177 -21.17 -7.28 -19.94
CA ASN A 177 -21.29 -8.65 -19.40
C ASN A 177 -22.64 -8.84 -18.69
N ASN A 178 -23.01 -7.92 -17.80
CA ASN A 178 -24.28 -8.02 -17.07
C ASN A 178 -25.51 -7.83 -17.98
N ILE A 179 -25.48 -6.92 -18.97
CA ILE A 179 -26.57 -6.78 -19.95
C ILE A 179 -26.73 -8.06 -20.78
N ILE A 180 -25.64 -8.65 -21.27
CA ILE A 180 -25.70 -9.91 -22.03
C ILE A 180 -26.19 -11.06 -21.13
N SER A 181 -25.72 -11.13 -19.89
CA SER A 181 -26.19 -12.14 -18.93
C SER A 181 -27.69 -12.02 -18.63
N ILE A 182 -28.19 -10.79 -18.47
CA ILE A 182 -29.63 -10.51 -18.30
C ILE A 182 -30.41 -10.91 -19.55
N ALA A 183 -29.91 -10.59 -20.76
CA ALA A 183 -30.57 -10.93 -22.01
C ALA A 183 -30.61 -12.45 -22.28
N VAL A 184 -29.52 -13.17 -21.98
CA VAL A 184 -29.42 -14.64 -22.06
C VAL A 184 -30.40 -15.30 -21.08
N MET A 185 -30.46 -14.79 -19.85
CA MET A 185 -31.34 -15.30 -18.80
C MET A 185 -32.82 -14.98 -19.07
N ALA A 186 -33.13 -13.79 -19.61
CA ALA A 186 -34.48 -13.45 -20.06
C ALA A 186 -34.91 -14.27 -21.29
N LEU A 187 -33.99 -14.57 -22.22
CA LEU A 187 -34.27 -15.45 -23.36
C LEU A 187 -34.52 -16.90 -22.90
N TYR A 188 -33.78 -17.39 -21.89
CA TYR A 188 -34.07 -18.68 -21.26
C TYR A 188 -35.52 -18.70 -20.72
N PHE A 189 -35.90 -17.71 -19.92
CA PHE A 189 -37.26 -17.62 -19.37
C PHE A 189 -38.35 -17.52 -20.45
N VAL A 190 -38.12 -16.81 -21.54
CA VAL A 190 -39.09 -16.68 -22.65
C VAL A 190 -39.26 -18.00 -23.45
N VAL A 191 -38.26 -18.89 -23.43
CA VAL A 191 -38.28 -20.15 -24.21
C VAL A 191 -38.67 -21.38 -23.37
N TRP A 192 -38.27 -21.45 -22.10
CA TRP A 192 -38.55 -22.59 -21.19
C TRP A 192 -39.44 -22.25 -20.00
N GLY A 193 -39.65 -20.97 -19.67
CA GLY A 193 -40.48 -20.58 -18.54
C GLY A 193 -39.85 -20.92 -17.18
N ASN A 194 -40.70 -21.39 -16.26
CA ASN A 194 -40.43 -21.58 -14.83
C ASN A 194 -41.07 -22.86 -14.26
N ASP A 195 -41.71 -23.69 -15.11
CA ASP A 195 -42.54 -24.83 -14.69
C ASP A 195 -41.84 -26.20 -14.91
N ASP A 196 -40.54 -26.19 -15.26
CA ASP A 196 -39.70 -27.38 -15.44
C ASP A 196 -39.14 -27.93 -14.10
N ASP A 197 -38.75 -29.21 -14.05
CA ASP A 197 -37.96 -29.73 -12.92
C ASP A 197 -36.52 -29.16 -12.95
N HIS A 198 -36.26 -28.16 -12.11
CA HIS A 198 -34.94 -27.56 -11.94
C HIS A 198 -33.90 -28.46 -11.22
N SER A 199 -34.28 -29.70 -10.85
CA SER A 199 -33.37 -30.76 -10.40
C SER A 199 -32.87 -31.65 -11.54
N SER A 200 -33.45 -31.52 -12.74
CA SER A 200 -33.09 -32.27 -13.94
C SER A 200 -31.82 -31.72 -14.62
N ALA A 201 -31.20 -32.54 -15.47
CA ALA A 201 -30.06 -32.14 -16.29
C ALA A 201 -30.48 -31.11 -17.36
N PHE A 202 -29.61 -30.14 -17.67
CA PHE A 202 -29.90 -29.19 -18.75
C PHE A 202 -29.92 -29.89 -20.11
N THR A 203 -30.89 -29.53 -20.95
CA THR A 203 -30.95 -29.96 -22.35
C THR A 203 -29.86 -29.27 -23.19
N THR A 204 -29.43 -29.89 -24.29
CA THR A 204 -28.37 -29.32 -25.16
C THR A 204 -28.62 -27.87 -25.60
N PRO A 205 -29.85 -27.44 -25.98
CA PRO A 205 -30.13 -26.04 -26.28
C PRO A 205 -29.93 -25.08 -25.08
N GLN A 206 -30.31 -25.51 -23.86
CA GLN A 206 -30.10 -24.75 -22.62
C GLN A 206 -28.61 -24.65 -22.29
N ILE A 207 -27.85 -25.75 -22.39
CA ILE A 207 -26.39 -25.78 -22.22
C ILE A 207 -25.72 -24.78 -23.17
N LEU A 208 -26.08 -24.83 -24.46
CA LEU A 208 -25.51 -23.93 -25.48
C LEU A 208 -25.86 -22.46 -25.19
N LEU A 209 -27.12 -22.14 -24.86
CA LEU A 209 -27.52 -20.76 -24.54
C LEU A 209 -26.79 -20.22 -23.31
N LEU A 210 -26.76 -20.97 -22.21
CA LEU A 210 -26.15 -20.52 -20.95
C LEU A 210 -24.62 -20.47 -21.04
N GLY A 211 -23.98 -21.50 -21.60
CA GLY A 211 -22.53 -21.59 -21.74
C GLY A 211 -21.97 -20.56 -22.73
N ILE A 212 -22.50 -20.51 -23.96
CA ILE A 212 -22.05 -19.54 -24.97
C ILE A 212 -22.46 -18.12 -24.55
N GLY A 213 -23.65 -17.94 -23.99
CA GLY A 213 -24.16 -16.63 -23.56
C GLY A 213 -23.33 -16.00 -22.43
N THR A 214 -22.96 -16.77 -21.41
CA THR A 214 -22.07 -16.26 -20.34
C THR A 214 -20.67 -15.96 -20.87
N THR A 215 -20.11 -16.82 -21.72
CA THR A 215 -18.80 -16.58 -22.35
C THR A 215 -18.82 -15.34 -23.25
N LEU A 216 -19.88 -15.14 -24.04
CA LEU A 216 -20.08 -13.93 -24.87
C LEU A 216 -20.13 -12.65 -24.02
N GLY A 217 -20.69 -12.73 -22.80
CA GLY A 217 -20.65 -11.63 -21.83
C GLY A 217 -19.22 -11.21 -21.46
N ILE A 218 -18.32 -12.16 -21.21
CA ILE A 218 -16.90 -11.88 -20.89
C ILE A 218 -16.17 -11.37 -22.14
N VAL A 219 -16.40 -11.99 -23.30
CA VAL A 219 -15.84 -11.56 -24.59
C VAL A 219 -16.21 -10.10 -24.89
N ALA A 220 -17.47 -9.71 -24.68
CA ALA A 220 -17.94 -8.34 -24.89
C ALA A 220 -17.31 -7.35 -23.90
N GLN A 221 -17.24 -7.69 -22.61
CA GLN A 221 -16.54 -6.90 -21.59
C GLN A 221 -15.07 -6.66 -21.98
N THR A 222 -14.36 -7.66 -22.48
CA THR A 222 -12.98 -7.51 -22.98
C THR A 222 -12.92 -6.67 -24.26
N ALA A 223 -13.85 -6.90 -25.21
CA ALA A 223 -13.88 -6.20 -26.49
C ALA A 223 -14.14 -4.68 -26.34
N VAL A 224 -14.92 -4.25 -25.34
CA VAL A 224 -15.16 -2.83 -25.00
C VAL A 224 -13.86 -2.06 -24.75
N MET A 225 -12.77 -2.71 -24.34
CA MET A 225 -11.48 -2.06 -24.07
C MET A 225 -10.66 -1.78 -25.34
N ILE A 226 -10.83 -2.58 -26.40
CA ILE A 226 -10.02 -2.54 -27.62
C ILE A 226 -10.09 -1.17 -28.33
N PRO A 227 -11.25 -0.51 -28.48
CA PRO A 227 -11.33 0.84 -29.02
C PRO A 227 -10.53 1.89 -28.24
N TYR A 228 -10.40 1.75 -26.92
CA TYR A 228 -9.65 2.71 -26.08
C TYR A 228 -8.14 2.52 -26.22
N ILE A 229 -7.67 1.27 -26.30
CA ILE A 229 -6.26 0.96 -26.61
C ILE A 229 -5.89 1.51 -28.00
N ARG A 230 -6.74 1.31 -29.02
CA ARG A 230 -6.53 1.88 -30.37
C ARG A 230 -6.51 3.41 -30.37
N LYS A 231 -7.37 4.06 -29.58
CA LYS A 231 -7.39 5.54 -29.40
C LYS A 231 -6.14 6.10 -28.69
N LEU A 232 -5.39 5.27 -27.96
CA LEU A 232 -4.10 5.64 -27.36
C LEU A 232 -2.90 5.47 -28.32
N GLY A 233 -3.15 5.13 -29.59
CA GLY A 233 -2.10 4.90 -30.60
C GLY A 233 -1.29 3.61 -30.43
N PHE A 234 -1.49 2.90 -29.31
CA PHE A 234 -0.77 1.67 -28.95
C PHE A 234 -1.17 0.51 -29.87
N LYS A 235 -0.17 -0.11 -30.50
CA LYS A 235 -0.35 -1.20 -31.46
C LYS A 235 -0.09 -2.53 -30.77
N LEU A 236 -1.16 -3.24 -30.44
CA LEU A 236 -1.13 -4.64 -30.01
C LEU A 236 -0.42 -5.50 -31.07
N ARG A 237 0.88 -5.74 -30.87
CA ARG A 237 1.77 -6.49 -31.76
C ARG A 237 2.44 -7.60 -30.97
N PRO A 238 2.22 -8.88 -31.32
CA PRO A 238 2.94 -9.99 -30.70
C PRO A 238 4.46 -9.80 -30.82
N ARG A 239 5.16 -9.97 -29.70
CA ARG A 239 6.62 -9.82 -29.56
C ARG A 239 7.19 -10.97 -28.74
N PHE A 240 7.96 -11.82 -29.40
CA PHE A 240 8.53 -13.05 -28.82
C PHE A 240 10.01 -12.90 -28.40
N ASP A 241 10.55 -11.68 -28.46
CA ASP A 241 11.89 -11.29 -27.99
C ASP A 241 11.93 -11.16 -26.44
N LEU A 242 11.68 -12.28 -25.75
CA LEU A 242 11.44 -12.33 -24.30
C LEU A 242 12.71 -12.47 -23.44
N LYS A 243 13.84 -12.93 -24.00
CA LYS A 243 15.11 -13.08 -23.25
C LYS A 243 15.69 -11.70 -22.86
N GLY A 244 16.29 -11.62 -21.67
CA GLY A 244 16.97 -10.41 -21.17
C GLY A 244 16.07 -9.32 -20.56
N THR A 245 14.76 -9.57 -20.42
CA THR A 245 13.73 -8.56 -20.07
C THR A 245 13.60 -8.20 -18.58
N GLY A 246 14.51 -8.69 -17.71
CA GLY A 246 14.51 -8.38 -16.27
C GLY A 246 13.43 -9.09 -15.41
N LEU A 247 12.51 -9.84 -16.03
CA LEU A 247 11.34 -10.43 -15.38
C LEU A 247 11.64 -11.38 -14.18
N GLY A 248 12.82 -12.02 -14.13
CA GLY A 248 13.16 -12.95 -13.04
C GLY A 248 13.17 -12.31 -11.64
N HIS A 249 13.87 -11.17 -11.50
CA HIS A 249 13.88 -10.40 -10.25
C HIS A 249 12.50 -9.81 -9.91
N THR A 250 11.64 -9.65 -10.92
CA THR A 250 10.32 -9.05 -10.82
C THR A 250 9.28 -9.99 -10.19
N PHE A 251 9.51 -11.32 -10.17
CA PHE A 251 8.62 -12.30 -9.53
C PHE A 251 8.97 -12.66 -8.07
N SER A 252 10.25 -12.58 -7.68
CA SER A 252 10.70 -13.06 -6.35
C SER A 252 10.11 -12.27 -5.16
N LEU A 253 9.87 -10.97 -5.38
CA LEU A 253 9.29 -10.02 -4.42
C LEU A 253 7.86 -10.37 -3.96
N THR A 254 7.16 -11.22 -4.71
CA THR A 254 5.69 -11.37 -4.64
C THR A 254 5.22 -12.75 -4.19
N LYS A 255 6.13 -13.63 -3.76
CA LYS A 255 5.80 -15.01 -3.37
C LYS A 255 4.80 -15.12 -2.20
N TRP A 256 4.89 -14.24 -1.19
CA TRP A 256 3.99 -14.29 -0.03
C TRP A 256 2.55 -13.87 -0.35
N THR A 257 2.38 -12.85 -1.20
CA THR A 257 1.05 -12.44 -1.67
C THR A 257 0.47 -13.43 -2.67
N MET A 258 1.30 -14.07 -3.50
CA MET A 258 0.85 -15.16 -4.37
C MET A 258 0.37 -16.38 -3.55
N GLY A 259 1.15 -16.78 -2.54
CA GLY A 259 0.77 -17.84 -1.59
C GLY A 259 -0.50 -17.53 -0.81
N PHE A 260 -0.69 -16.28 -0.37
CA PHE A 260 -1.91 -15.82 0.30
C PHE A 260 -3.15 -16.05 -0.58
N VAL A 261 -3.09 -15.72 -1.87
CA VAL A 261 -4.23 -15.93 -2.78
C VAL A 261 -4.42 -17.42 -3.07
N ALA A 262 -3.34 -18.20 -3.25
CA ALA A 262 -3.42 -19.64 -3.48
C ALA A 262 -4.08 -20.39 -2.30
N VAL A 263 -3.69 -20.09 -1.06
CA VAL A 263 -4.32 -20.59 0.18
C VAL A 263 -5.82 -20.27 0.20
N ASN A 264 -6.21 -19.06 -0.22
CA ASN A 264 -7.62 -18.70 -0.31
C ASN A 264 -8.38 -19.47 -1.42
N GLN A 265 -7.73 -19.83 -2.54
CA GLN A 265 -8.37 -20.70 -3.55
C GLN A 265 -8.56 -22.13 -3.04
N VAL A 266 -7.60 -22.70 -2.29
CA VAL A 266 -7.75 -24.03 -1.67
C VAL A 266 -8.90 -24.04 -0.65
N GLY A 267 -9.01 -23.01 0.19
CA GLY A 267 -10.14 -22.87 1.10
C GLY A 267 -11.49 -22.77 0.37
N LEU A 268 -11.55 -22.00 -0.71
CA LEU A 268 -12.75 -21.85 -1.54
C LEU A 268 -13.15 -23.17 -2.23
N MET A 269 -12.18 -23.91 -2.78
CA MET A 269 -12.37 -25.23 -3.39
C MET A 269 -13.02 -26.23 -2.43
N VAL A 270 -12.53 -26.34 -1.18
CA VAL A 270 -13.13 -27.25 -0.17
C VAL A 270 -14.54 -26.79 0.21
N VAL A 271 -14.76 -25.49 0.43
CA VAL A 271 -16.09 -24.94 0.73
C VAL A 271 -17.11 -25.25 -0.38
N ASN A 272 -16.72 -25.16 -1.66
CA ASN A 272 -17.58 -25.53 -2.79
C ASN A 272 -17.85 -27.04 -2.84
N ARG A 273 -16.82 -27.86 -2.64
CA ARG A 273 -16.94 -29.32 -2.66
C ARG A 273 -17.83 -29.86 -1.52
N LEU A 274 -17.92 -29.12 -0.41
CA LEU A 274 -18.91 -29.34 0.65
C LEU A 274 -20.29 -28.78 0.27
N ALA A 275 -20.39 -27.54 -0.21
CA ALA A 275 -21.66 -26.93 -0.58
C ALA A 275 -22.44 -27.75 -1.63
N THR A 276 -21.73 -28.35 -2.59
CA THR A 276 -22.34 -29.22 -3.61
C THR A 276 -22.89 -30.54 -3.09
N SER A 277 -22.62 -30.98 -1.85
CA SER A 277 -23.30 -32.16 -1.30
C SER A 277 -24.80 -31.91 -1.12
N ALA A 278 -25.18 -30.70 -0.69
CA ALA A 278 -26.56 -30.32 -0.41
C ALA A 278 -27.49 -30.44 -1.62
N THR A 279 -26.98 -30.20 -2.83
CA THR A 279 -27.75 -30.26 -4.07
C THR A 279 -27.72 -31.64 -4.74
N ALA A 280 -26.90 -32.58 -4.26
CA ALA A 280 -26.89 -33.95 -4.77
C ALA A 280 -28.27 -34.63 -4.57
N GLY A 281 -28.91 -34.44 -3.42
CA GLY A 281 -30.25 -34.96 -3.10
C GLY A 281 -31.40 -34.38 -3.96
N GLY A 282 -31.16 -33.29 -4.72
CA GLY A 282 -32.15 -32.65 -5.59
C GLY A 282 -32.27 -31.15 -5.32
N SER A 283 -32.57 -30.81 -4.07
CA SER A 283 -32.66 -29.41 -3.61
C SER A 283 -32.07 -29.27 -2.20
N GLY A 284 -31.21 -28.26 -2.00
CA GLY A 284 -30.60 -27.98 -0.70
C GLY A 284 -29.85 -26.65 -0.67
N ALA A 285 -29.28 -26.33 0.49
CA ALA A 285 -28.55 -25.09 0.74
C ALA A 285 -27.14 -25.15 0.14
N GLY A 286 -27.06 -25.19 -1.19
CA GLY A 286 -25.84 -25.40 -1.97
C GLY A 286 -24.99 -24.15 -2.26
N VAL A 287 -24.21 -24.22 -3.34
CA VAL A 287 -23.23 -23.20 -3.74
C VAL A 287 -23.90 -21.84 -3.98
N THR A 288 -25.05 -21.84 -4.65
CA THR A 288 -25.80 -20.65 -5.01
C THR A 288 -26.40 -19.96 -3.79
N VAL A 289 -26.93 -20.72 -2.82
CA VAL A 289 -27.39 -20.20 -1.52
C VAL A 289 -26.24 -19.52 -0.77
N TYR A 290 -25.09 -20.20 -0.66
CA TYR A 290 -23.91 -19.67 0.01
C TYR A 290 -23.38 -18.39 -0.66
N ALA A 291 -23.29 -18.38 -2.00
CA ALA A 291 -22.85 -17.24 -2.78
C ALA A 291 -23.78 -16.03 -2.66
N ASN A 292 -25.11 -16.24 -2.70
CA ASN A 292 -26.10 -15.18 -2.58
C ASN A 292 -26.11 -14.56 -1.17
N ALA A 293 -25.94 -15.37 -0.12
CA ALA A 293 -25.79 -14.89 1.25
C ALA A 293 -24.48 -14.08 1.44
N HIS A 294 -23.35 -14.60 0.94
CA HIS A 294 -22.06 -13.92 0.97
C HIS A 294 -22.07 -12.57 0.21
N LEU A 295 -22.78 -12.50 -0.93
CA LEU A 295 -22.96 -11.28 -1.71
C LEU A 295 -23.62 -10.17 -0.88
N LEU A 296 -24.70 -10.48 -0.15
CA LEU A 296 -25.35 -9.49 0.72
C LEU A 296 -24.43 -9.09 1.88
N TRP A 297 -23.81 -10.07 2.54
CA TRP A 297 -22.95 -9.87 3.70
C TRP A 297 -21.74 -8.95 3.44
N ILE A 298 -21.06 -9.11 2.30
CA ILE A 298 -19.83 -8.34 2.01
C ILE A 298 -20.09 -6.86 1.66
N LEU A 299 -21.33 -6.47 1.32
CA LEU A 299 -21.64 -5.14 0.81
C LEU A 299 -21.23 -3.98 1.75
N PRO A 300 -21.60 -3.95 3.05
CA PRO A 300 -21.26 -2.86 3.95
C PRO A 300 -19.74 -2.74 4.16
N HIS A 301 -19.06 -3.87 4.27
CA HIS A 301 -17.60 -3.93 4.35
C HIS A 301 -16.94 -3.34 3.09
N SER A 302 -17.41 -3.76 1.90
CA SER A 302 -16.87 -3.30 0.60
C SER A 302 -17.03 -1.81 0.36
N LEU A 303 -18.05 -1.19 0.94
CA LEU A 303 -18.37 0.24 0.78
C LEU A 303 -17.65 1.12 1.81
N ILE A 304 -17.54 0.66 3.06
CA ILE A 304 -17.12 1.48 4.19
C ILE A 304 -15.71 1.10 4.67
N THR A 305 -15.48 -0.18 4.98
CA THR A 305 -14.20 -0.63 5.55
C THR A 305 -13.06 -0.52 4.55
N VAL A 306 -13.29 -0.95 3.30
CA VAL A 306 -12.26 -0.88 2.24
C VAL A 306 -11.88 0.58 1.96
N SER A 307 -12.87 1.47 1.86
CA SER A 307 -12.68 2.90 1.63
C SER A 307 -11.88 3.57 2.75
N LEU A 308 -12.25 3.31 4.00
CA LEU A 308 -11.59 3.89 5.17
C LEU A 308 -10.16 3.35 5.36
N ALA A 309 -9.95 2.04 5.17
CA ALA A 309 -8.61 1.45 5.23
C ALA A 309 -7.70 1.87 4.06
N THR A 310 -8.29 2.29 2.93
CA THR A 310 -7.54 2.90 1.81
C THR A 310 -7.09 4.33 2.17
N ALA A 311 -7.88 5.09 2.94
CA ALA A 311 -7.46 6.38 3.48
C ALA A 311 -6.44 6.24 4.63
N MET A 312 -6.58 5.22 5.47
CA MET A 312 -5.66 4.88 6.56
C MET A 312 -4.25 4.57 6.05
N LEU A 313 -4.13 3.73 5.01
CA LEU A 313 -2.87 3.10 4.61
C LEU A 313 -1.73 4.11 4.30
N PRO A 314 -1.92 5.18 3.51
CA PRO A 314 -0.88 6.17 3.29
C PRO A 314 -0.43 6.93 4.54
N ASN A 315 -1.31 7.09 5.54
CA ASN A 315 -0.93 7.75 6.79
C ASN A 315 -0.19 6.79 7.72
N ALA A 316 -0.70 5.57 7.88
CA ALA A 316 -0.05 4.52 8.66
C ALA A 316 1.35 4.16 8.11
N SER A 317 1.54 4.11 6.78
CA SER A 317 2.87 3.90 6.18
C SER A 317 3.84 5.05 6.46
N ARG A 318 3.36 6.30 6.49
CA ARG A 318 4.21 7.47 6.81
C ARG A 318 4.69 7.42 8.26
N LEU A 319 3.79 7.11 9.18
CA LEU A 319 4.07 7.01 10.62
C LEU A 319 5.00 5.82 10.90
N ALA A 320 4.75 4.67 10.27
CA ALA A 320 5.63 3.50 10.32
C ALA A 320 7.05 3.79 9.79
N ALA A 321 7.17 4.50 8.67
CA ALA A 321 8.47 4.89 8.11
C ALA A 321 9.23 5.90 9.00
N GLY A 322 8.51 6.73 9.76
CA GLY A 322 9.07 7.59 10.81
C GLY A 322 9.36 6.88 12.14
N GLY A 323 9.03 5.58 12.28
CA GLY A 323 9.18 4.82 13.52
C GLY A 323 8.10 5.07 14.58
N ASP A 324 7.09 5.90 14.29
CA ASP A 324 5.99 6.19 15.21
C ASP A 324 4.92 5.09 15.20
N PHE A 325 5.18 4.03 15.96
CA PHE A 325 4.19 2.97 16.18
C PHE A 325 2.98 3.45 17.00
N SER A 326 3.10 4.53 17.78
CA SER A 326 2.00 5.06 18.59
C SER A 326 0.95 5.76 17.71
N GLY A 327 1.39 6.56 16.73
CA GLY A 327 0.52 7.11 15.69
C GLY A 327 -0.10 6.03 14.80
N VAL A 328 0.64 4.95 14.48
CA VAL A 328 0.08 3.78 13.78
C VAL A 328 -1.04 3.12 14.61
N ALA A 329 -0.87 2.98 15.94
CA ALA A 329 -1.91 2.48 16.84
C ALA A 329 -3.12 3.41 16.88
N GLY A 330 -2.90 4.73 16.91
CA GLY A 330 -3.94 5.76 16.86
C GLY A 330 -4.76 5.72 15.57
N GLU A 331 -4.09 5.73 14.41
CA GLU A 331 -4.73 5.70 13.08
C GLU A 331 -5.48 4.38 12.82
N PHE A 332 -4.92 3.24 13.28
CA PHE A 332 -5.63 1.96 13.31
C PHE A 332 -6.89 2.03 14.18
N THR A 333 -6.78 2.57 15.40
CA THR A 333 -7.90 2.62 16.37
C THR A 333 -9.01 3.55 15.88
N LYS A 334 -8.65 4.72 15.34
CA LYS A 334 -9.53 5.66 14.61
C LYS A 334 -10.27 4.94 13.48
N THR A 335 -9.54 4.22 12.63
CA THR A 335 -10.09 3.44 11.51
C THR A 335 -11.08 2.37 11.96
N VAL A 336 -10.72 1.52 12.93
CA VAL A 336 -11.62 0.46 13.43
C VAL A 336 -12.85 1.05 14.10
N ARG A 337 -12.70 2.08 14.95
CA ARG A 337 -13.84 2.66 15.70
C ARG A 337 -14.84 3.34 14.76
N LEU A 338 -14.38 4.00 13.71
CA LEU A 338 -15.24 4.57 12.66
C LEU A 338 -15.92 3.48 11.81
N ALA A 339 -15.21 2.44 11.39
CA ALA A 339 -15.80 1.33 10.63
C ALA A 339 -16.92 0.62 11.43
N MET A 340 -16.69 0.38 12.73
CA MET A 340 -17.67 -0.27 13.62
C MET A 340 -18.98 0.51 13.75
N VAL A 341 -18.98 1.85 13.64
CA VAL A 341 -20.22 2.66 13.73
C VAL A 341 -21.23 2.28 12.64
N ALA A 342 -20.79 1.84 11.46
CA ALA A 342 -21.70 1.38 10.41
C ALA A 342 -21.79 -0.16 10.32
N ILE A 343 -20.70 -0.88 10.63
CA ILE A 343 -20.65 -2.34 10.53
C ILE A 343 -21.47 -3.04 11.62
N VAL A 344 -21.49 -2.51 12.85
CA VAL A 344 -22.29 -3.11 13.94
C VAL A 344 -23.81 -3.06 13.69
N PRO A 345 -24.43 -1.92 13.33
CA PRO A 345 -25.86 -1.93 12.98
C PRO A 345 -26.15 -2.72 11.70
N ALA A 346 -25.19 -2.85 10.76
CA ALA A 346 -25.34 -3.74 9.61
C ALA A 346 -25.34 -5.24 10.01
N THR A 347 -24.45 -5.68 10.90
CA THR A 347 -24.50 -7.03 11.50
C THR A 347 -25.85 -7.30 12.15
N VAL A 348 -26.36 -6.37 12.95
CA VAL A 348 -27.65 -6.55 13.63
C VAL A 348 -28.81 -6.55 12.63
N ALA A 349 -28.77 -5.73 11.58
CA ALA A 349 -29.76 -5.79 10.49
C ALA A 349 -29.73 -7.13 9.75
N PHE A 350 -28.57 -7.70 9.46
CA PHE A 350 -28.47 -9.04 8.87
C PHE A 350 -28.96 -10.15 9.82
N LEU A 351 -28.77 -10.02 11.13
CA LEU A 351 -29.31 -10.98 12.11
C LEU A 351 -30.83 -10.88 12.27
N ALA A 352 -31.39 -9.67 12.24
CA ALA A 352 -32.81 -9.41 12.52
C ALA A 352 -33.72 -9.41 11.29
N LEU A 353 -33.19 -9.11 10.10
CA LEU A 353 -33.97 -8.86 8.87
C LEU A 353 -33.56 -9.76 7.69
N SER A 354 -32.75 -10.79 7.91
CA SER A 354 -32.34 -11.77 6.89
C SER A 354 -33.49 -12.34 6.08
N GLY A 355 -34.58 -12.77 6.74
CA GLY A 355 -35.78 -13.31 6.13
C GLY A 355 -36.46 -12.31 5.17
N PRO A 356 -36.82 -11.09 5.63
CA PRO A 356 -37.27 -10.01 4.77
C PRO A 356 -36.31 -9.69 3.60
N MET A 357 -34.98 -9.65 3.83
CA MET A 357 -33.99 -9.34 2.78
C MET A 357 -33.92 -10.42 1.69
N ALA A 358 -33.75 -11.68 2.09
CA ALA A 358 -33.68 -12.80 1.16
C ALA A 358 -35.04 -13.02 0.46
N GLY A 359 -36.14 -12.87 1.18
CA GLY A 359 -37.49 -12.95 0.64
C GLY A 359 -37.78 -11.91 -0.45
N LEU A 360 -37.28 -10.68 -0.29
CA LEU A 360 -37.45 -9.61 -1.28
C LEU A 360 -36.61 -9.84 -2.55
N LEU A 361 -35.33 -10.21 -2.38
CA LEU A 361 -34.38 -10.29 -3.48
C LEU A 361 -34.41 -11.63 -4.22
N PHE A 362 -34.66 -12.72 -3.51
CA PHE A 362 -34.51 -14.08 -4.00
C PHE A 362 -35.78 -14.93 -3.83
N GLY A 363 -36.70 -14.51 -2.97
CA GLY A 363 -37.95 -15.21 -2.65
C GLY A 363 -39.08 -15.00 -3.65
N GLN A 364 -38.79 -15.02 -4.95
CA GLN A 364 -39.70 -14.79 -6.07
C GLN A 364 -39.45 -15.85 -7.16
N GLY A 365 -40.46 -16.18 -7.98
CA GLY A 365 -40.34 -17.23 -9.00
C GLY A 365 -40.03 -18.60 -8.37
N THR A 366 -39.18 -19.39 -9.03
CA THR A 366 -38.68 -20.68 -8.52
C THR A 366 -38.03 -20.53 -7.13
N GLY A 367 -37.33 -19.42 -6.88
CA GLY A 367 -36.71 -19.11 -5.59
C GLY A 367 -37.67 -18.82 -4.43
N ALA A 368 -38.99 -18.86 -4.64
CA ALA A 368 -39.98 -18.53 -3.63
C ALA A 368 -40.05 -19.51 -2.44
N THR A 369 -39.57 -20.75 -2.61
CA THR A 369 -39.56 -21.80 -1.58
C THR A 369 -38.25 -21.88 -0.79
N ASP A 370 -37.11 -21.61 -1.44
CA ASP A 370 -35.76 -21.90 -0.92
C ASP A 370 -34.99 -20.67 -0.41
N ALA A 371 -35.45 -19.45 -0.66
CA ALA A 371 -34.82 -18.21 -0.19
C ALA A 371 -34.67 -18.12 1.35
N VAL A 372 -35.36 -18.97 2.12
CA VAL A 372 -35.16 -19.11 3.57
C VAL A 372 -33.75 -19.65 3.91
N TRP A 373 -33.16 -20.49 3.06
CA TRP A 373 -31.80 -21.00 3.25
C TRP A 373 -30.76 -19.87 3.10
N ILE A 374 -31.01 -18.90 2.22
CA ILE A 374 -30.18 -17.68 2.11
C ILE A 374 -30.29 -16.83 3.38
N ALA A 375 -31.49 -16.75 3.98
CA ALA A 375 -31.68 -16.03 5.24
C ALA A 375 -30.87 -16.66 6.38
N TRP A 376 -30.87 -17.99 6.51
CA TRP A 376 -30.07 -18.70 7.51
C TRP A 376 -28.56 -18.56 7.29
N ALA A 377 -28.09 -18.71 6.04
CA ALA A 377 -26.69 -18.50 5.69
C ALA A 377 -26.25 -17.04 5.94
N LEU A 378 -27.10 -16.05 5.65
CA LEU A 378 -26.82 -14.63 5.94
C LEU A 378 -26.74 -14.34 7.45
N MET A 379 -27.60 -14.96 8.27
CA MET A 379 -27.50 -14.85 9.74
C MET A 379 -26.20 -15.46 10.27
N ALA A 380 -25.82 -16.63 9.77
CA ALA A 380 -24.57 -17.28 10.15
C ALA A 380 -23.34 -16.43 9.77
N PHE A 381 -23.33 -15.87 8.54
CA PHE A 381 -22.30 -14.93 8.07
C PHE A 381 -22.26 -13.63 8.90
N ALA A 382 -23.41 -13.08 9.33
CA ALA A 382 -23.49 -11.80 10.03
C ALA A 382 -22.62 -11.74 11.29
N LEU A 383 -22.49 -12.87 12.00
CA LEU A 383 -21.60 -13.06 13.15
C LEU A 383 -20.14 -12.77 12.78
N GLY A 384 -19.71 -13.18 11.58
CA GLY A 384 -18.35 -12.98 11.06
C GLY A 384 -18.04 -11.58 10.56
N LEU A 385 -19.03 -10.71 10.32
CA LEU A 385 -18.80 -9.41 9.65
C LEU A 385 -17.90 -8.46 10.47
N ILE A 386 -18.07 -8.46 11.79
CA ILE A 386 -17.26 -7.66 12.74
C ILE A 386 -15.80 -8.17 12.79
N PRO A 387 -15.52 -9.45 13.12
CA PRO A 387 -14.14 -9.94 13.16
C PRO A 387 -13.45 -9.92 11.79
N PHE A 388 -14.17 -10.20 10.69
CA PHE A 388 -13.65 -10.04 9.32
C PHE A 388 -13.24 -8.59 9.03
N THR A 389 -14.07 -7.61 9.44
CA THR A 389 -13.76 -6.19 9.30
C THR A 389 -12.51 -5.78 10.08
N VAL A 390 -12.38 -6.19 11.33
CA VAL A 390 -11.18 -5.90 12.14
C VAL A 390 -9.95 -6.60 11.56
N GLN A 391 -10.08 -7.87 11.13
CA GLN A 391 -9.02 -8.64 10.47
C GLN A 391 -8.47 -7.93 9.22
N PHE A 392 -9.34 -7.38 8.38
CA PHE A 392 -8.94 -6.63 7.19
C PHE A 392 -8.09 -5.40 7.54
N VAL A 393 -8.46 -4.63 8.57
CA VAL A 393 -7.68 -3.46 9.02
C VAL A 393 -6.35 -3.89 9.65
N CYS A 394 -6.32 -5.00 10.40
CA CYS A 394 -5.06 -5.58 10.89
C CYS A 394 -4.11 -5.96 9.75
N LEU A 395 -4.61 -6.59 8.68
CA LEU A 395 -3.83 -6.89 7.46
C LEU A 395 -3.28 -5.63 6.80
N ARG A 396 -4.11 -4.58 6.68
CA ARG A 396 -3.68 -3.27 6.12
C ARG A 396 -2.60 -2.61 6.98
N THR A 397 -2.63 -2.80 8.30
CA THR A 397 -1.59 -2.33 9.22
C THR A 397 -0.28 -3.11 9.03
N PHE A 398 -0.34 -4.43 8.87
CA PHE A 398 0.86 -5.22 8.52
C PHE A 398 1.46 -4.81 7.17
N TYR A 399 0.64 -4.44 6.18
CA TYR A 399 1.14 -3.91 4.90
C TYR A 399 1.71 -2.49 5.03
N ALA A 400 1.18 -1.66 5.93
CA ALA A 400 1.76 -0.36 6.26
C ALA A 400 3.15 -0.50 6.91
N LEU A 401 3.38 -1.60 7.64
CA LEU A 401 4.64 -2.02 8.25
C LEU A 401 5.52 -2.89 7.31
N GLU A 402 5.27 -2.84 5.99
CA GLU A 402 5.95 -3.61 4.91
C GLU A 402 6.01 -5.14 5.09
N ASN A 403 5.27 -5.68 6.05
CA ASN A 403 5.36 -7.07 6.51
C ASN A 403 4.31 -7.95 5.83
N THR A 404 4.61 -8.45 4.64
CA THR A 404 3.73 -9.37 3.89
C THR A 404 3.80 -10.83 4.37
N ARG A 405 4.94 -11.25 4.96
CA ARG A 405 5.14 -12.64 5.44
C ARG A 405 4.24 -12.99 6.62
N THR A 406 3.97 -12.07 7.55
CA THR A 406 3.14 -12.38 8.73
C THR A 406 1.65 -12.56 8.38
N PRO A 407 1.02 -11.69 7.58
CA PRO A 407 -0.32 -11.91 7.01
C PRO A 407 -0.50 -13.23 6.27
N PHE A 408 0.51 -13.73 5.56
CA PHE A 408 0.43 -15.04 4.88
C PHE A 408 0.12 -16.16 5.88
N PHE A 409 0.98 -16.39 6.88
CA PHE A 409 0.76 -17.47 7.87
C PHE A 409 -0.52 -17.28 8.70
N LEU A 410 -0.91 -16.04 8.98
CA LEU A 410 -2.18 -15.73 9.66
C LEU A 410 -3.40 -16.06 8.79
N GLN A 411 -3.32 -15.84 7.46
CA GLN A 411 -4.38 -16.28 6.56
C GLN A 411 -4.40 -17.80 6.38
N THR A 412 -3.25 -18.47 6.37
CA THR A 412 -3.18 -19.95 6.33
C THR A 412 -3.85 -20.58 7.56
N LEU A 413 -3.67 -19.99 8.76
CA LEU A 413 -4.44 -20.36 9.94
C LEU A 413 -5.95 -20.22 9.72
N ILE A 414 -6.40 -19.06 9.23
CA ILE A 414 -7.84 -18.79 9.04
C ILE A 414 -8.44 -19.72 7.98
N ALA A 415 -7.70 -20.00 6.90
CA ALA A 415 -8.11 -20.97 5.89
C ALA A 415 -8.19 -22.39 6.48
N GLY A 416 -7.21 -22.83 7.28
CA GLY A 416 -7.21 -24.14 7.94
C GLY A 416 -8.35 -24.29 8.95
N LEU A 417 -8.58 -23.28 9.79
CA LEU A 417 -9.72 -23.22 10.72
C LEU A 417 -11.06 -23.24 9.98
N ASN A 418 -11.17 -22.53 8.86
CA ASN A 418 -12.38 -22.52 8.03
C ASN A 418 -12.61 -23.89 7.38
N ILE A 419 -11.57 -24.53 6.84
CA ILE A 419 -11.64 -25.88 6.24
C ILE A 419 -12.08 -26.91 7.29
N ALA A 420 -11.39 -26.97 8.44
CA ALA A 420 -11.71 -27.92 9.50
C ALA A 420 -13.12 -27.67 10.09
N GLY A 421 -13.47 -26.40 10.34
CA GLY A 421 -14.79 -26.02 10.82
C GLY A 421 -15.91 -26.31 9.80
N ALA A 422 -15.64 -26.13 8.51
CA ALA A 422 -16.59 -26.41 7.43
C ALA A 422 -16.89 -27.92 7.34
N ILE A 423 -15.85 -28.75 7.32
CA ILE A 423 -15.98 -30.22 7.30
C ILE A 423 -16.73 -30.68 8.56
N ALA A 424 -16.30 -30.23 9.75
CA ALA A 424 -16.89 -30.65 11.02
C ALA A 424 -18.36 -30.22 11.18
N LEU A 425 -18.72 -28.98 10.82
CA LEU A 425 -20.10 -28.50 10.95
C LEU A 425 -21.04 -29.07 9.89
N VAL A 426 -20.60 -29.26 8.66
CA VAL A 426 -21.43 -29.92 7.63
C VAL A 426 -21.69 -31.39 8.00
N TRP A 427 -20.66 -32.10 8.46
CA TRP A 427 -20.81 -33.48 8.96
C TRP A 427 -21.71 -33.56 10.20
N TRP A 428 -21.55 -32.67 11.18
CA TRP A 428 -22.33 -32.69 12.42
C TRP A 428 -23.81 -32.33 12.21
N VAL A 429 -24.11 -31.40 11.30
CA VAL A 429 -25.49 -30.96 11.04
C VAL A 429 -26.25 -31.96 10.16
N ASN A 430 -25.56 -32.67 9.27
CA ASN A 430 -26.10 -33.77 8.45
C ASN A 430 -27.47 -33.46 7.80
N SER A 431 -27.62 -32.27 7.21
CA SER A 431 -28.88 -31.80 6.63
C SER A 431 -28.64 -30.82 5.48
N ASP A 432 -29.09 -31.19 4.28
CA ASP A 432 -28.92 -30.43 3.04
C ASP A 432 -29.43 -28.98 3.15
N ALA A 433 -30.52 -28.78 3.89
CA ALA A 433 -31.14 -27.46 4.10
C ALA A 433 -30.27 -26.48 4.92
N TRP A 434 -29.20 -26.97 5.57
CA TRP A 434 -28.35 -26.18 6.46
C TRP A 434 -26.88 -26.07 6.02
N VAL A 435 -26.45 -26.75 4.94
CA VAL A 435 -25.04 -26.79 4.52
C VAL A 435 -24.43 -25.40 4.31
N ALA A 436 -25.05 -24.52 3.51
CA ALA A 436 -24.58 -23.13 3.38
C ALA A 436 -24.55 -22.36 4.71
N GLY A 437 -25.44 -22.67 5.65
CA GLY A 437 -25.46 -22.10 7.00
C GLY A 437 -24.29 -22.58 7.85
N ALA A 438 -24.00 -23.88 7.82
CA ALA A 438 -22.83 -24.49 8.48
C ALA A 438 -21.51 -23.92 7.93
N LEU A 439 -21.40 -23.76 6.61
CA LEU A 439 -20.24 -23.17 5.94
C LEU A 439 -20.07 -21.68 6.31
N ALA A 440 -21.15 -20.90 6.31
CA ALA A 440 -21.13 -19.49 6.73
C ALA A 440 -20.80 -19.30 8.22
N LEU A 441 -21.20 -20.26 9.06
CA LEU A 441 -20.85 -20.30 10.48
C LEU A 441 -19.37 -20.68 10.68
N ALA A 442 -18.87 -21.70 9.97
CA ALA A 442 -17.46 -22.08 9.98
C ALA A 442 -16.55 -20.89 9.62
N TYR A 443 -16.90 -20.17 8.55
CA TYR A 443 -16.20 -18.95 8.12
C TYR A 443 -16.19 -17.89 9.23
N SER A 444 -17.35 -17.65 9.83
CA SER A 444 -17.50 -16.65 10.90
C SER A 444 -16.72 -17.00 12.17
N LEU A 445 -16.67 -18.28 12.56
CA LEU A 445 -15.87 -18.78 13.67
C LEU A 445 -14.37 -18.71 13.37
N ALA A 446 -13.95 -19.10 12.15
CA ALA A 446 -12.56 -19.06 11.72
C ALA A 446 -12.00 -17.63 11.71
N TYR A 447 -12.76 -16.64 11.26
CA TYR A 447 -12.38 -15.23 11.36
C TYR A 447 -12.45 -14.69 12.81
N SER A 448 -13.37 -15.19 13.64
CA SER A 448 -13.45 -14.82 15.07
C SER A 448 -12.21 -15.27 15.85
N ILE A 449 -11.72 -16.48 15.61
CA ILE A 449 -10.47 -16.98 16.19
C ILE A 449 -9.27 -16.29 15.53
N GLY A 450 -9.30 -16.17 14.20
CA GLY A 450 -8.26 -15.56 13.37
C GLY A 450 -7.91 -14.14 13.75
N VAL A 451 -8.91 -13.30 14.08
CA VAL A 451 -8.69 -11.92 14.50
C VAL A 451 -8.06 -11.83 15.88
N LEU A 452 -8.34 -12.77 16.79
CA LEU A 452 -7.68 -12.82 18.12
C LEU A 452 -6.19 -13.17 17.99
N VAL A 453 -5.85 -14.16 17.15
CA VAL A 453 -4.44 -14.52 16.90
C VAL A 453 -3.72 -13.41 16.14
N THR A 454 -4.37 -12.81 15.14
CA THR A 454 -3.83 -11.67 14.38
C THR A 454 -3.64 -10.44 15.26
N TRP A 455 -4.56 -10.15 16.19
CA TRP A 455 -4.44 -9.10 17.19
C TRP A 455 -3.20 -9.30 18.08
N GLN A 456 -3.01 -10.51 18.61
CA GLN A 456 -1.82 -10.85 19.40
C GLN A 456 -0.52 -10.73 18.58
N ALA A 457 -0.55 -11.10 17.31
CA ALA A 457 0.59 -10.94 16.40
C ALA A 457 0.89 -9.47 16.07
N LEU A 458 -0.13 -8.63 15.93
CA LEU A 458 0.02 -7.20 15.63
C LEU A 458 0.46 -6.41 16.88
N ARG A 459 -0.08 -6.72 18.06
CA ARG A 459 0.35 -6.09 19.33
C ARG A 459 1.82 -6.35 19.70
N ARG A 460 2.40 -7.46 19.20
CA ARG A 460 3.85 -7.74 19.25
C ARG A 460 4.71 -6.86 18.31
N ARG A 461 4.08 -6.04 17.46
CA ARG A 461 4.73 -5.06 16.56
C ARG A 461 4.33 -3.62 16.86
N VAL A 462 3.12 -3.42 17.38
CA VAL A 462 2.52 -2.12 17.73
C VAL A 462 1.98 -2.26 19.16
N PRO A 463 2.80 -2.00 20.21
CA PRO A 463 2.43 -2.29 21.60
C PRO A 463 1.21 -1.53 22.11
N ASP A 464 1.04 -0.30 21.64
CA ASP A 464 0.08 0.72 22.12
C ASP A 464 -1.37 0.49 21.67
N LEU A 465 -1.65 -0.67 21.08
CA LEU A 465 -2.99 -1.08 20.66
C LEU A 465 -3.91 -1.36 21.86
N ASP A 466 -4.76 -0.40 22.21
CA ASP A 466 -5.78 -0.56 23.25
C ASP A 466 -6.99 -1.40 22.78
N GLY A 467 -6.86 -2.71 22.95
CA GLY A 467 -7.95 -3.66 22.73
C GLY A 467 -9.11 -3.51 23.72
N ARG A 468 -8.89 -2.94 24.92
CA ARG A 468 -9.95 -2.75 25.93
C ARG A 468 -10.88 -1.62 25.52
N ALA A 469 -10.36 -0.50 25.01
CA ALA A 469 -11.18 0.56 24.42
C ALA A 469 -11.96 0.08 23.20
N LEU A 470 -11.36 -0.75 22.34
CA LEU A 470 -12.06 -1.32 21.16
C LEU A 470 -13.18 -2.28 21.55
N VAL A 471 -12.96 -3.20 22.49
CA VAL A 471 -14.01 -4.10 22.99
C VAL A 471 -15.12 -3.31 23.70
N MET A 472 -14.77 -2.31 24.52
CA MET A 472 -15.75 -1.44 25.18
C MET A 472 -16.57 -0.60 24.18
N HIS A 473 -15.95 -0.13 23.09
CA HIS A 473 -16.64 0.54 21.99
C HIS A 473 -17.61 -0.42 21.29
N LEU A 474 -17.16 -1.61 20.93
CA LEU A 474 -17.96 -2.65 20.29
C LEU A 474 -19.18 -3.06 21.14
N VAL A 475 -19.00 -3.27 22.45
CA VAL A 475 -20.10 -3.60 23.38
C VAL A 475 -21.15 -2.48 23.43
N ARG A 476 -20.74 -1.20 23.49
CA ARG A 476 -21.68 -0.06 23.46
C ARG A 476 -22.50 0.00 22.17
N LEU A 477 -21.86 -0.23 21.03
CA LEU A 477 -22.53 -0.26 19.72
C LEU A 477 -23.49 -1.47 19.61
N LEU A 478 -23.07 -2.64 20.09
CA LEU A 478 -23.90 -3.87 20.07
C LEU A 478 -25.13 -3.75 20.98
N LEU A 479 -25.01 -3.13 22.16
CA LEU A 479 -26.16 -2.86 23.02
C LEU A 479 -27.16 -1.90 22.35
N GLY A 480 -26.66 -0.83 21.72
CA GLY A 480 -27.51 0.17 21.05
C GLY A 480 -28.21 -0.33 19.78
N ALA A 481 -27.51 -1.11 18.94
CA ALA A 481 -28.10 -1.72 17.77
C ALA A 481 -28.98 -2.93 18.14
N GLY A 482 -28.53 -3.79 19.06
CA GLY A 482 -29.16 -5.07 19.39
C GLY A 482 -30.57 -4.97 19.95
N ILE A 483 -30.85 -3.98 20.81
CA ILE A 483 -32.21 -3.72 21.32
C ILE A 483 -33.17 -3.39 20.15
N GLY A 484 -32.73 -2.52 19.24
CA GLY A 484 -33.44 -2.21 18.01
C GLY A 484 -33.56 -3.42 17.07
N GLY A 485 -32.56 -4.31 17.04
CA GLY A 485 -32.58 -5.56 16.28
C GLY A 485 -33.66 -6.52 16.76
N VAL A 486 -33.77 -6.76 18.07
CA VAL A 486 -34.82 -7.62 18.65
C VAL A 486 -36.21 -7.02 18.36
N ALA A 487 -36.39 -5.72 18.56
CA ALA A 487 -37.64 -5.04 18.22
C ALA A 487 -37.97 -5.12 16.73
N ALA A 488 -36.99 -4.93 15.85
CA ALA A 488 -37.13 -5.01 14.40
C ALA A 488 -37.45 -6.43 13.91
N TYR A 489 -36.89 -7.48 14.53
CA TYR A 489 -37.20 -8.87 14.21
C TYR A 489 -38.70 -9.15 14.39
N TYR A 490 -39.23 -8.93 15.59
CA TYR A 490 -40.66 -9.13 15.88
C TYR A 490 -41.57 -8.22 15.05
N LEU A 491 -41.20 -6.94 14.87
CA LEU A 491 -41.95 -6.01 14.03
C LEU A 491 -41.97 -6.45 12.56
N SER A 492 -40.85 -6.95 12.02
CA SER A 492 -40.77 -7.40 10.63
C SER A 492 -41.64 -8.63 10.37
N GLY A 493 -41.65 -9.60 11.30
CA GLY A 493 -42.51 -10.78 11.23
C GLY A 493 -44.00 -10.43 11.30
N TRP A 494 -44.38 -9.51 12.20
CA TRP A 494 -45.75 -9.01 12.30
C TRP A 494 -46.19 -8.26 11.03
N LEU A 495 -45.34 -7.36 10.49
CA LEU A 495 -45.65 -6.62 9.26
C LEU A 495 -45.83 -7.54 8.05
N ILE A 496 -45.01 -8.59 7.91
CA ILE A 496 -45.17 -9.59 6.83
C ILE A 496 -46.49 -10.38 6.96
N GLY A 497 -46.98 -10.60 8.18
CA GLY A 497 -48.29 -11.25 8.41
C GLY A 497 -49.51 -10.36 8.19
N VAL A 498 -49.36 -9.03 8.24
CA VAL A 498 -50.48 -8.07 8.19
C VAL A 498 -50.55 -7.28 6.88
N VAL A 499 -49.43 -7.02 6.21
CA VAL A 499 -49.40 -6.25 4.96
C VAL A 499 -49.71 -7.16 3.76
N PRO A 500 -50.77 -6.89 2.97
CA PRO A 500 -51.11 -7.72 1.82
C PRO A 500 -50.06 -7.61 0.69
N GLY A 501 -49.70 -8.75 0.11
CA GLY A 501 -48.73 -8.88 -0.98
C GLY A 501 -47.29 -9.08 -0.48
N ARG A 502 -46.75 -10.29 -0.71
CA ARG A 502 -45.43 -10.77 -0.24
C ARG A 502 -44.31 -9.73 -0.39
N THR A 503 -44.14 -9.18 -1.59
CA THR A 503 -43.10 -8.18 -1.91
C THR A 503 -43.31 -6.84 -1.19
N VAL A 504 -44.55 -6.39 -1.04
CA VAL A 504 -44.88 -5.13 -0.35
C VAL A 504 -44.66 -5.27 1.16
N GLY A 505 -45.12 -6.38 1.74
CA GLY A 505 -44.87 -6.71 3.15
C GLY A 505 -43.38 -6.78 3.48
N GLN A 506 -42.56 -7.38 2.60
CA GLN A 506 -41.10 -7.40 2.76
C GLN A 506 -40.48 -6.00 2.70
N ILE A 507 -40.87 -5.15 1.74
CA ILE A 507 -40.37 -3.77 1.64
C ILE A 507 -40.74 -2.95 2.88
N VAL A 508 -41.99 -3.03 3.35
CA VAL A 508 -42.46 -2.32 4.55
C VAL A 508 -41.76 -2.84 5.81
N ALA A 509 -41.59 -4.15 5.95
CA ALA A 509 -40.87 -4.78 7.05
C ALA A 509 -39.38 -4.37 7.10
N LEU A 510 -38.72 -4.29 5.94
CA LEU A 510 -37.33 -3.82 5.84
C LEU A 510 -37.21 -2.33 6.18
N ALA A 511 -38.09 -1.49 5.65
CA ALA A 511 -38.07 -0.05 5.91
C ALA A 511 -38.35 0.26 7.40
N ALA A 512 -39.37 -0.36 7.99
CA ALA A 512 -39.72 -0.17 9.39
C ALA A 512 -38.68 -0.78 10.34
N GLY A 513 -38.24 -2.02 10.09
CA GLY A 513 -37.21 -2.69 10.89
C GLY A 513 -35.86 -1.97 10.85
N GLY A 514 -35.43 -1.55 9.65
CA GLY A 514 -34.21 -0.75 9.48
C GLY A 514 -34.27 0.61 10.18
N LEU A 515 -35.43 1.28 10.14
CA LEU A 515 -35.66 2.51 10.88
C LEU A 515 -35.60 2.30 12.40
N VAL A 516 -36.19 1.22 12.92
CA VAL A 516 -36.14 0.88 14.36
C VAL A 516 -34.70 0.60 14.82
N ILE A 517 -33.91 -0.15 14.04
CA ILE A 517 -32.48 -0.38 14.32
C ILE A 517 -31.72 0.95 14.33
N LEU A 518 -31.91 1.80 13.30
CA LEU A 518 -31.23 3.09 13.19
C LEU A 518 -31.59 4.04 14.34
N VAL A 519 -32.87 4.15 14.70
CA VAL A 519 -33.34 5.02 15.79
C VAL A 519 -32.84 4.50 17.14
N SER A 520 -32.91 3.20 17.41
CA SER A 520 -32.34 2.60 18.63
C SER A 520 -30.84 2.88 18.75
N PHE A 521 -30.11 2.67 17.65
CA PHE A 521 -28.66 2.87 17.58
C PHE A 521 -28.26 4.33 17.81
N LEU A 522 -28.97 5.30 17.21
CA LEU A 522 -28.72 6.73 17.42
C LEU A 522 -29.09 7.20 18.83
N LEU A 523 -30.24 6.77 19.37
CA LEU A 523 -30.68 7.13 20.72
C LEU A 523 -29.75 6.57 21.80
N MET A 524 -29.45 5.27 21.74
CA MET A 524 -28.55 4.63 22.69
C MET A 524 -27.11 5.08 22.50
N GLY A 525 -26.66 5.34 21.27
CA GLY A 525 -25.35 5.91 20.98
C GLY A 525 -25.16 7.31 21.60
N LYS A 526 -26.21 8.14 21.58
CA LYS A 526 -26.24 9.43 22.29
C LYS A 526 -26.23 9.25 23.81
N ALA A 527 -27.00 8.30 24.36
CA ALA A 527 -27.03 8.02 25.79
C ALA A 527 -25.69 7.49 26.32
N LEU A 528 -25.03 6.60 25.57
CA LEU A 528 -23.71 6.02 25.87
C LEU A 528 -22.52 6.94 25.51
N LYS A 529 -22.79 8.18 25.08
CA LYS A 529 -21.80 9.22 24.72
C LYS A 529 -20.72 8.73 23.75
N VAL A 530 -21.13 8.01 22.70
CA VAL A 530 -20.24 7.57 21.61
C VAL A 530 -19.79 8.80 20.82
N LYS A 531 -18.54 9.24 21.00
CA LYS A 531 -17.98 10.46 20.38
C LYS A 531 -18.19 10.49 18.86
N GLU A 532 -18.06 9.34 18.21
CA GLU A 532 -18.11 9.17 16.76
C GLU A 532 -19.52 9.31 16.15
N LEU A 533 -20.57 9.38 17.00
CA LEU A 533 -21.93 9.66 16.56
C LEU A 533 -22.30 11.15 16.67
N GLY A 534 -21.50 11.98 17.37
CA GLY A 534 -21.71 13.42 17.45
C GLY A 534 -21.63 14.10 16.08
N SER A 535 -20.49 13.95 15.41
CA SER A 535 -20.24 14.48 14.06
C SER A 535 -21.21 13.95 13.00
N LEU A 536 -21.66 12.69 13.13
CA LEU A 536 -22.70 12.14 12.25
C LEU A 536 -24.05 12.86 12.45
N SER A 537 -24.40 13.20 13.69
CA SER A 537 -25.63 13.94 14.00
C SER A 537 -25.59 15.40 13.54
N GLU A 538 -24.41 16.03 13.51
CA GLU A 538 -24.20 17.38 12.99
C GLU A 538 -24.28 17.43 11.44
N LEU A 539 -23.76 16.41 10.75
CA LEU A 539 -23.88 16.25 9.29
C LEU A 539 -25.34 16.00 8.84
N VAL A 540 -26.15 15.32 9.65
CA VAL A 540 -27.59 15.15 9.38
C VAL A 540 -28.36 16.41 9.79
N GLY A 541 -28.04 16.99 10.96
CA GLY A 541 -28.66 18.20 11.49
C GLY A 541 -28.49 19.42 10.58
N SER A 542 -27.32 19.59 9.97
CA SER A 542 -27.07 20.67 8.98
C SER A 542 -27.86 20.51 7.67
N ARG A 543 -28.28 19.30 7.30
CA ARG A 543 -29.13 19.06 6.11
C ARG A 543 -30.64 19.14 6.38
N PHE A 544 -31.10 18.79 7.58
CA PHE A 544 -32.53 18.84 7.93
C PHE A 544 -32.95 20.08 8.74
N GLY A 545 -32.02 20.70 9.48
CA GLY A 545 -32.29 21.86 10.36
C GLY A 545 -32.63 23.17 9.65
N ARG A 546 -32.55 23.24 8.31
CA ARG A 546 -32.84 24.44 7.51
C ARG A 546 -34.26 24.47 6.93
N ARG A 547 -35.26 23.95 7.67
CA ARG A 547 -36.69 24.01 7.31
C ARG A 547 -37.64 23.85 8.52
N GLY A 548 -37.89 24.94 9.26
CA GLY A 548 -39.02 25.02 10.21
C GLY A 548 -38.82 25.95 11.40
N GLY A 549 -39.64 27.01 11.51
CA GLY A 549 -39.63 27.98 12.61
C GLY A 549 -38.68 29.18 12.36
N SER A 550 -39.07 30.44 12.62
CA SER A 550 -40.37 30.97 13.08
C SER A 550 -40.65 32.38 12.53
N ARG A 551 -41.85 32.91 12.85
CA ARG A 551 -42.37 34.27 12.57
C ARG A 551 -41.33 35.37 12.90
N ALA A 552 -41.09 36.41 12.10
CA ALA A 552 -41.95 37.40 11.41
C ALA A 552 -42.28 38.65 12.29
N GLY A 553 -41.92 39.84 11.79
CA GLY A 553 -42.30 41.15 12.36
C GLY A 553 -41.36 42.31 11.94
N ALA A 554 -41.90 43.27 11.16
CA ALA A 554 -41.39 44.59 10.68
C ALA A 554 -41.46 44.70 9.14
N VAL A 555 -42.45 45.41 8.57
CA VAL A 555 -42.43 46.85 8.21
C VAL A 555 -41.33 47.16 7.16
N GLU A 556 -41.55 47.48 5.88
CA GLU A 556 -42.66 48.04 5.04
C GLU A 556 -42.28 49.41 4.43
N SER A 557 -41.71 49.39 3.22
CA SER A 557 -41.75 50.44 2.17
C SER A 557 -40.91 49.99 0.96
N SER A 558 -41.22 50.29 -0.29
CA SER A 558 -42.49 50.77 -0.88
C SER A 558 -42.56 50.41 -2.38
N ARG A 559 -43.79 50.40 -2.92
CA ARG A 559 -44.12 50.50 -4.36
C ARG A 559 -43.61 51.83 -4.96
N ASP A 560 -43.56 52.05 -6.27
CA ASP A 560 -43.90 51.27 -7.48
C ASP A 560 -43.00 51.80 -8.62
N ASP A 561 -42.79 51.04 -9.70
CA ASP A 561 -43.15 51.54 -11.05
C ASP A 561 -43.42 50.37 -12.02
N ARG A 562 -44.11 50.62 -13.13
CA ARG A 562 -44.67 49.59 -14.01
C ARG A 562 -44.70 49.97 -15.49
N SER A 563 -44.82 48.93 -16.33
CA SER A 563 -45.05 48.98 -17.78
C SER A 563 -43.81 49.40 -18.61
N GLN A 564 -43.68 49.03 -19.89
CA GLN A 564 -44.55 48.25 -20.78
C GLN A 564 -43.70 47.62 -21.90
N GLY A 565 -44.17 46.55 -22.54
CA GLY A 565 -43.54 45.99 -23.75
C GLY A 565 -43.53 44.46 -23.77
N ASP A 566 -44.16 43.88 -24.79
CA ASP A 566 -44.22 42.44 -25.02
C ASP A 566 -43.09 41.94 -25.95
N ASP A 567 -42.93 40.62 -25.90
CA ASP A 567 -42.68 39.72 -27.03
C ASP A 567 -41.26 39.27 -27.42
N GLN A 568 -41.23 37.99 -27.82
CA GLN A 568 -40.24 37.26 -28.62
C GLN A 568 -38.75 37.19 -28.18
N MET A 569 -38.31 35.95 -27.95
CA MET A 569 -36.90 35.52 -27.97
C MET A 569 -36.43 35.22 -29.40
N PRO A 570 -35.36 35.86 -29.89
CA PRO A 570 -34.52 35.31 -30.96
C PRO A 570 -33.07 35.07 -30.50
N THR A 571 -32.45 34.01 -31.03
CA THR A 571 -31.00 33.77 -30.92
C THR A 571 -30.20 34.75 -31.79
N ALA A 572 -29.04 35.24 -31.30
CA ALA A 572 -27.71 34.80 -31.77
C ALA A 572 -26.55 35.78 -31.40
N VAL A 573 -25.32 35.29 -31.63
CA VAL A 573 -24.02 36.01 -31.73
C VAL A 573 -23.46 36.66 -30.45
N VAL A 574 -22.23 36.26 -30.11
CA VAL A 574 -21.29 37.07 -29.31
C VAL A 574 -20.23 37.62 -30.28
N PRO A 575 -19.99 38.95 -30.35
CA PRO A 575 -19.00 39.52 -31.25
C PRO A 575 -17.58 39.33 -30.72
N ALA A 576 -16.61 39.32 -31.64
CA ALA A 576 -15.19 39.42 -31.29
C ALA A 576 -14.76 40.90 -31.27
N LEU A 577 -13.89 41.24 -30.32
CA LEU A 577 -13.05 42.44 -30.36
C LEU A 577 -11.59 42.01 -30.16
N ARG A 578 -10.69 42.81 -30.72
CA ARG A 578 -9.26 42.56 -30.83
C ARG A 578 -8.52 43.84 -30.46
N ASP A 579 -7.21 43.72 -30.32
CA ASP A 579 -6.22 44.79 -30.34
C ASP A 579 -6.37 45.87 -29.25
N ASP A 580 -5.51 45.77 -28.23
CA ASP A 580 -4.50 46.81 -28.06
C ASP A 580 -3.26 46.25 -27.32
N MET A 581 -2.13 46.98 -27.42
CA MET A 581 -0.77 46.64 -26.95
C MET A 581 0.01 45.58 -27.76
N ILE A 582 0.75 46.05 -28.77
CA ILE A 582 1.95 45.41 -29.33
C ILE A 582 3.09 46.44 -29.32
N ASP A 583 4.24 46.05 -28.75
CA ASP A 583 5.57 46.51 -29.13
C ASP A 583 6.54 45.40 -28.66
N SER A 584 7.15 44.56 -29.49
CA SER A 584 8.01 44.75 -30.69
C SER A 584 9.49 44.51 -30.34
N PHE A 585 10.03 43.33 -30.73
CA PHE A 585 11.18 43.22 -31.64
C PHE A 585 11.50 41.75 -32.01
N ASP A 586 12.21 41.60 -33.13
CA ASP A 586 12.71 40.37 -33.78
C ASP A 586 14.03 39.92 -33.10
N THR A 587 14.44 38.66 -32.94
CA THR A 587 14.64 37.63 -33.98
C THR A 587 14.72 36.19 -33.40
N GLY A 588 14.47 35.18 -34.26
CA GLY A 588 14.99 33.81 -34.08
C GLY A 588 16.23 33.55 -34.96
N PRO A 589 16.51 32.32 -35.43
CA PRO A 589 15.89 31.03 -35.13
C PRO A 589 17.00 29.98 -34.74
N ALA A 590 16.92 28.64 -34.83
CA ALA A 590 15.89 27.67 -35.22
C ALA A 590 16.20 26.29 -34.58
N THR A 591 15.20 25.43 -34.34
CA THR A 591 15.30 23.99 -34.71
C THR A 591 13.95 23.29 -34.72
N VAL A 592 13.53 22.83 -35.91
CA VAL A 592 12.52 21.76 -36.08
C VAL A 592 13.00 20.86 -37.21
N VAL A 593 13.17 19.58 -36.96
CA VAL A 593 13.50 18.57 -37.99
C VAL A 593 12.30 17.65 -38.18
N ARG A 594 11.74 17.60 -39.39
CA ARG A 594 10.82 16.52 -39.77
C ARG A 594 10.85 16.21 -41.27
N ASN A 595 10.98 14.90 -41.54
CA ASN A 595 10.68 14.18 -42.77
C ASN A 595 11.51 14.43 -44.05
N LYS A 596 11.95 13.29 -44.63
CA LYS A 596 12.20 13.10 -46.07
C LYS A 596 10.94 13.44 -46.88
N PRO A 597 11.06 13.86 -48.15
CA PRO A 597 11.23 12.88 -49.23
C PRO A 597 12.40 13.22 -50.17
N ALA A 598 12.68 12.34 -51.13
CA ALA A 598 13.72 12.53 -52.13
C ALA A 598 13.16 12.43 -53.56
N THR A 599 13.41 13.45 -54.36
CA THR A 599 13.68 13.37 -55.81
C THR A 599 14.39 14.66 -56.24
N THR A 600 15.27 14.56 -57.24
CA THR A 600 16.09 15.67 -57.76
C THR A 600 15.51 16.28 -59.03
N LYS A 601 15.90 17.53 -59.35
CA LYS A 601 16.50 17.97 -60.63
C LYS A 601 16.81 19.49 -60.66
N HIS A 602 18.04 19.83 -61.11
CA HIS A 602 18.52 21.00 -61.91
C HIS A 602 17.88 22.42 -61.76
N THR A 603 18.58 23.58 -61.80
CA THR A 603 20.01 23.95 -62.01
C THR A 603 20.30 25.43 -61.64
N PHE A 604 21.50 25.70 -61.10
CA PHE A 604 22.49 26.81 -61.32
C PHE A 604 22.22 27.97 -62.34
N PRO A 605 22.88 29.20 -62.28
CA PRO A 605 23.88 29.77 -61.33
C PRO A 605 23.62 31.30 -60.94
N PRO A 606 24.57 32.29 -60.76
CA PRO A 606 24.53 33.21 -59.58
C PRO A 606 24.94 34.73 -59.78
N VAL A 607 25.22 35.44 -58.66
CA VAL A 607 26.06 36.68 -58.44
C VAL A 607 25.53 38.09 -58.83
N ALA A 608 25.56 39.04 -57.86
CA ALA A 608 26.23 40.38 -57.91
C ALA A 608 25.55 41.52 -57.08
N GLY A 609 26.35 42.47 -56.56
CA GLY A 609 26.02 43.91 -56.58
C GLY A 609 25.48 44.64 -55.31
N THR A 610 26.36 45.40 -54.64
CA THR A 610 26.08 46.68 -53.92
C THR A 610 26.03 47.85 -54.94
N PRO A 611 25.76 49.18 -54.66
CA PRO A 611 26.06 49.94 -53.41
C PRO A 611 25.25 51.24 -53.02
N SER A 612 25.62 51.81 -51.85
CA SER A 612 25.75 53.25 -51.48
C SER A 612 24.57 54.27 -51.44
N ALA A 613 24.66 55.21 -50.47
CA ALA A 613 23.86 56.44 -50.31
C ALA A 613 24.51 57.68 -50.99
N PRO A 614 23.90 58.90 -50.95
CA PRO A 614 24.33 59.91 -49.95
C PRO A 614 23.30 61.00 -49.56
N SER A 615 23.60 61.83 -48.54
CA SER A 615 23.42 63.32 -48.45
C SER A 615 23.49 63.83 -46.99
N SER A 616 23.56 65.16 -46.76
CA SER A 616 24.22 65.74 -45.57
C SER A 616 24.00 67.25 -45.32
N VAL A 617 24.17 67.70 -44.06
CA VAL A 617 24.77 69.00 -43.61
C VAL A 617 23.91 70.29 -43.77
N ASP A 618 23.88 71.29 -42.87
CA ASP A 618 24.49 71.47 -41.51
C ASP A 618 23.46 72.04 -40.46
N GLU A 619 23.56 73.11 -39.63
CA GLU A 619 24.57 74.19 -39.37
C GLU A 619 24.44 74.88 -37.98
N ASP A 620 25.55 75.47 -37.51
CA ASP A 620 25.75 76.65 -36.61
C ASP A 620 25.88 76.58 -35.04
N THR A 621 26.65 77.57 -34.56
CA THR A 621 27.50 77.85 -33.37
C THR A 621 27.05 77.68 -31.89
N GLY A 622 28.03 77.51 -30.97
CA GLY A 622 27.77 77.48 -29.49
C GLY A 622 28.91 77.36 -28.43
N ARG A 623 30.13 77.90 -28.61
CA ARG A 623 31.24 78.13 -27.61
C ARG A 623 31.40 77.29 -26.29
N MET A 624 32.50 76.52 -26.23
CA MET A 624 33.47 76.30 -25.11
C MET A 624 33.12 76.48 -23.60
N ALA A 625 33.10 75.34 -22.88
CA ALA A 625 33.99 74.96 -21.74
C ALA A 625 33.98 75.76 -20.38
N PRO A 626 34.73 75.33 -19.32
CA PRO A 626 34.34 74.23 -18.40
C PRO A 626 34.48 74.59 -16.89
N LEU A 627 34.05 73.72 -15.94
CA LEU A 627 34.57 73.71 -14.55
C LEU A 627 34.22 72.43 -13.73
N ALA A 628 34.70 72.36 -12.48
CA ALA A 628 34.86 71.17 -11.64
C ALA A 628 34.08 71.24 -10.29
N PRO A 629 34.02 70.16 -9.46
CA PRO A 629 33.00 70.01 -8.39
C PRO A 629 33.47 70.30 -6.95
N ALA A 630 32.53 70.56 -6.04
CA ALA A 630 32.73 70.52 -4.57
C ALA A 630 31.41 70.46 -3.76
N GLY A 631 31.46 69.87 -2.55
CA GLY A 631 30.65 70.31 -1.39
C GLY A 631 29.42 69.50 -0.94
N PRO A 632 29.47 68.81 0.22
CA PRO A 632 28.31 68.29 0.96
C PRO A 632 28.01 69.08 2.25
N ARG A 633 26.72 69.14 2.67
CA ARG A 633 26.18 69.46 4.03
C ARG A 633 24.63 69.41 3.94
N SER A 634 23.90 68.57 4.68
CA SER A 634 23.62 68.52 6.12
C SER A 634 22.55 69.51 6.61
N ALA A 635 21.48 68.98 7.20
CA ALA A 635 20.62 69.71 8.13
C ALA A 635 20.10 68.72 9.19
N ALA A 636 20.39 69.02 10.46
CA ALA A 636 19.76 68.39 11.61
C ALA A 636 19.01 69.49 12.38
N VAL A 637 17.95 69.11 13.11
CA VAL A 637 17.35 69.94 14.16
C VAL A 637 17.25 69.08 15.41
N ASP A 638 17.52 69.73 16.53
CA ASP A 638 17.70 69.20 17.88
C ASP A 638 16.77 69.99 18.83
N TRP A 639 16.86 69.76 20.14
CA TRP A 639 16.20 70.49 21.24
C TRP A 639 14.70 70.16 21.46
N SER A 640 14.20 70.02 22.70
CA SER A 640 14.88 69.98 24.02
C SER A 640 13.92 69.52 25.13
N ASP A 641 14.49 69.00 26.23
CA ASP A 641 14.14 69.16 27.66
C ASP A 641 12.67 69.35 28.12
N GLY A 642 12.28 68.63 29.18
CA GLY A 642 11.11 69.03 29.97
C GLY A 642 10.62 68.12 31.11
N GLY A 643 11.32 68.08 32.25
CA GLY A 643 10.67 67.93 33.57
C GLY A 643 10.65 66.54 34.23
N GLU A 644 11.41 66.40 35.32
CA GLU A 644 11.20 65.39 36.36
C GLU A 644 10.00 65.71 37.27
N LEU A 645 9.38 64.67 37.86
CA LEU A 645 8.66 64.64 39.16
C LEU A 645 8.06 63.21 39.30
N ALA A 646 8.64 62.19 39.95
CA ALA A 646 9.33 62.02 41.24
C ALA A 646 8.41 61.48 42.38
N ALA A 647 8.90 60.38 43.00
CA ALA A 647 8.60 59.83 44.34
C ALA A 647 7.28 59.05 44.62
N GLY A 648 7.45 57.85 45.21
CA GLY A 648 6.47 57.10 46.02
C GLY A 648 5.65 56.02 45.27
N GLY A 649 5.74 54.73 45.60
CA GLY A 649 6.57 54.05 46.60
C GLY A 649 6.41 52.53 46.61
N GLU A 650 7.28 51.88 47.39
CA GLU A 650 7.45 50.46 47.75
C GLU A 650 6.17 49.61 47.98
N ALA A 651 6.17 48.27 47.96
CA ALA A 651 7.06 47.24 47.39
C ALA A 651 6.44 45.84 47.66
N SER A 652 6.65 44.85 46.78
CA SER A 652 6.55 43.41 47.13
C SER A 652 7.15 42.49 46.04
N ASP A 653 8.43 42.15 46.22
CA ASP A 653 9.19 40.93 45.86
C ASP A 653 8.95 40.14 44.56
N GLN A 654 10.04 39.54 44.10
CA GLN A 654 10.20 38.77 42.86
C GLN A 654 10.18 37.26 43.12
N ASP A 655 9.72 36.50 42.12
CA ASP A 655 10.45 35.37 41.49
C ASP A 655 9.55 34.91 40.31
N GLU A 656 9.94 34.91 39.04
CA GLU A 656 11.21 34.52 38.40
C GLU A 656 11.63 33.06 38.67
N THR A 657 10.96 32.12 37.98
CA THR A 657 11.61 30.88 37.55
C THR A 657 11.76 30.89 36.04
N THR A 658 12.95 31.25 35.56
CA THR A 658 13.33 31.21 34.14
C THR A 658 13.56 29.78 33.65
N GLY A 659 13.36 29.56 32.35
CA GLY A 659 13.50 28.24 31.72
C GLY A 659 13.27 28.23 30.21
N ALA A 660 13.32 29.39 29.55
CA ALA A 660 13.30 29.48 28.10
C ALA A 660 14.72 29.33 27.54
N LEU A 661 14.85 28.71 26.36
CA LEU A 661 16.11 28.68 25.61
C LEU A 661 16.42 30.09 25.10
N ASP A 662 17.37 30.76 25.75
CA ASP A 662 17.86 32.07 25.33
C ASP A 662 18.80 31.89 24.13
N ILE A 663 18.30 32.20 22.92
CA ILE A 663 19.02 32.07 21.65
C ILE A 663 19.35 33.49 21.15
N PRO A 664 20.59 33.98 21.32
CA PRO A 664 20.93 35.35 20.99
C PRO A 664 21.14 35.50 19.47
N GLY A 665 20.13 35.90 18.71
CA GLY A 665 20.34 36.15 17.27
C GLY A 665 19.15 36.33 16.32
N LEU A 666 17.90 36.53 16.77
CA LEU A 666 16.79 36.83 15.86
C LEU A 666 16.16 38.21 16.12
N PHE A 667 15.86 38.90 15.01
CA PHE A 667 15.14 40.17 14.81
C PHE A 667 14.46 40.78 16.05
N ARG A 668 15.13 41.74 16.69
CA ARG A 668 14.66 42.42 17.92
C ARG A 668 13.97 43.74 17.61
N ASP A 669 12.80 43.67 16.98
CA ASP A 669 11.85 44.79 16.93
C ASP A 669 10.84 44.71 18.09
N ALA A 670 10.24 45.85 18.44
CA ALA A 670 9.35 45.97 19.60
C ALA A 670 8.12 45.07 19.48
N THR A 671 7.82 44.32 20.55
CA THR A 671 6.84 43.22 20.53
C THR A 671 5.42 43.71 20.18
N PRO A 672 4.85 43.33 19.02
CA PRO A 672 3.47 43.65 18.69
C PRO A 672 2.49 42.89 19.59
N ALA A 673 1.25 43.38 19.71
CA ALA A 673 0.17 42.59 20.27
C ALA A 673 0.01 41.28 19.47
N ARG A 674 -0.14 40.15 20.16
CA ARG A 674 -0.30 38.83 19.50
C ARG A 674 -1.60 38.79 18.71
N ILE A 675 -1.56 38.19 17.53
CA ILE A 675 -2.74 37.99 16.68
C ILE A 675 -3.46 36.71 17.10
N ALA A 676 -2.70 35.66 17.43
CA ALA A 676 -3.23 34.37 17.86
C ALA A 676 -2.53 33.81 19.11
N ALA A 677 -3.06 32.68 19.61
CA ALA A 677 -2.53 31.94 20.75
C ALA A 677 -2.25 30.48 20.37
N ALA A 678 -1.32 29.84 21.08
CA ALA A 678 -1.13 28.39 20.98
C ALA A 678 -2.41 27.67 21.46
N GLY A 679 -2.80 26.61 20.74
CA GLY A 679 -4.08 25.92 20.92
C GLY A 679 -5.28 26.57 20.20
N ALA A 680 -5.10 27.72 19.51
CA ALA A 680 -6.16 28.28 18.67
C ALA A 680 -6.41 27.39 17.43
N LEU A 681 -7.67 27.14 17.09
CA LEU A 681 -8.08 26.22 16.02
C LEU A 681 -8.72 26.97 14.84
N LEU A 682 -7.94 27.22 13.78
CA LEU A 682 -8.40 27.97 12.61
C LEU A 682 -9.25 27.08 11.68
N SER A 683 -10.38 27.61 11.22
CA SER A 683 -11.34 26.96 10.32
C SER A 683 -11.67 25.49 10.73
N THR A 684 -11.83 25.28 12.05
CA THR A 684 -12.06 23.97 12.72
C THR A 684 -11.06 22.86 12.37
N ARG A 685 -9.86 23.20 11.86
CA ARG A 685 -8.91 22.24 11.27
C ARG A 685 -7.44 22.45 11.63
N TYR A 686 -6.98 23.70 11.77
CA TYR A 686 -5.57 24.01 11.95
C TYR A 686 -5.29 24.49 13.36
N GLU A 687 -4.76 23.60 14.20
CA GLU A 687 -4.43 23.90 15.59
C GLU A 687 -3.03 24.53 15.67
N LEU A 688 -2.93 25.79 16.09
CA LEU A 688 -1.66 26.50 16.19
C LEU A 688 -0.83 25.93 17.35
N VAL A 689 0.31 25.31 17.07
CA VAL A 689 1.15 24.63 18.08
C VAL A 689 2.22 25.57 18.62
N GLU A 690 2.97 26.22 17.72
CA GLU A 690 4.21 26.93 18.05
C GLU A 690 4.39 28.12 17.10
N ARG A 691 4.70 29.31 17.64
CA ARG A 691 4.93 30.50 16.81
C ARG A 691 6.40 30.51 16.34
N LEU A 692 6.60 30.32 15.05
CA LEU A 692 7.93 30.28 14.41
C LEU A 692 8.51 31.69 14.20
N ALA A 693 7.68 32.66 13.81
CA ALA A 693 8.11 34.04 13.58
C ALA A 693 6.97 35.05 13.79
N SER A 694 7.34 36.33 13.89
CA SER A 694 6.42 37.47 13.81
C SER A 694 7.10 38.53 12.95
N LEU A 695 6.61 38.72 11.73
CA LEU A 695 7.25 39.54 10.69
C LEU A 695 6.20 40.39 9.97
N PHE A 696 6.57 41.63 9.65
CA PHE A 696 5.73 42.60 8.93
C PHE A 696 4.31 42.79 9.54
N GLY A 697 4.13 42.60 10.86
CA GLY A 697 2.82 42.67 11.51
C GLY A 697 1.94 41.43 11.31
N THR A 698 2.52 40.30 10.93
CA THR A 698 1.85 38.99 10.78
C THR A 698 2.57 37.93 11.62
N GLU A 699 1.88 36.86 12.02
CA GLU A 699 2.49 35.78 12.81
C GLU A 699 2.58 34.48 11.99
N THR A 700 3.77 33.90 11.91
CA THR A 700 4.01 32.61 11.24
C THR A 700 4.07 31.52 12.31
N TRP A 701 3.20 30.52 12.21
CA TRP A 701 3.02 29.43 13.16
C TRP A 701 3.29 28.07 12.52
N ARG A 702 3.86 27.13 13.28
CA ARG A 702 3.70 25.70 13.05
C ARG A 702 2.34 25.31 13.62
N ALA A 703 1.50 24.72 12.79
CA ALA A 703 0.17 24.25 13.16
C ALA A 703 -0.01 22.78 12.77
N HIS A 704 -0.93 22.09 13.42
CA HIS A 704 -1.30 20.73 13.08
C HIS A 704 -2.64 20.71 12.32
N ASP A 705 -2.63 20.15 11.11
CA ASP A 705 -3.84 19.88 10.30
C ASP A 705 -4.56 18.67 10.91
N GLN A 706 -5.53 18.89 11.81
CA GLN A 706 -6.24 17.84 12.54
C GLN A 706 -6.97 16.85 11.60
N VAL A 707 -7.31 17.26 10.37
CA VAL A 707 -8.01 16.44 9.37
C VAL A 707 -7.03 15.51 8.63
N LEU A 708 -5.85 16.03 8.24
CA LEU A 708 -4.83 15.25 7.52
C LEU A 708 -3.72 14.68 8.42
N SER A 709 -3.78 14.97 9.73
CA SER A 709 -2.83 14.55 10.77
C SER A 709 -1.37 14.79 10.39
N ARG A 710 -1.04 16.05 10.04
CA ARG A 710 0.31 16.50 9.67
C ARG A 710 0.56 17.93 10.12
N ASP A 711 1.83 18.24 10.35
CA ASP A 711 2.26 19.62 10.58
C ASP A 711 2.23 20.42 9.26
N VAL A 712 1.89 21.70 9.38
CA VAL A 712 1.83 22.71 8.32
C VAL A 712 2.38 24.04 8.86
N VAL A 713 2.82 24.94 7.98
CA VAL A 713 3.11 26.32 8.36
C VAL A 713 1.90 27.18 8.03
N VAL A 714 1.50 28.06 8.94
CA VAL A 714 0.38 28.97 8.78
C VAL A 714 0.85 30.40 9.03
N HIS A 715 0.67 31.27 8.05
CA HIS A 715 0.80 32.72 8.22
C HIS A 715 -0.57 33.27 8.65
N VAL A 716 -0.61 34.01 9.75
CA VAL A 716 -1.82 34.56 10.36
C VAL A 716 -1.77 36.08 10.30
N ILE A 717 -2.83 36.69 9.75
CA ILE A 717 -2.91 38.12 9.39
C ILE A 717 -3.99 38.79 10.24
N ALA A 718 -3.73 40.01 10.73
CA ALA A 718 -4.64 40.74 11.59
C ALA A 718 -5.92 41.21 10.86
N PRO A 719 -7.06 41.37 11.55
CA PRO A 719 -8.27 41.97 10.98
C PRO A 719 -8.02 43.38 10.46
N GLY A 720 -8.48 43.67 9.24
CA GLY A 720 -8.37 45.00 8.62
C GLY A 720 -7.01 45.35 8.05
N ASP A 721 -6.06 44.40 7.98
CA ASP A 721 -4.78 44.59 7.30
C ASP A 721 -4.99 44.81 5.79
N PRO A 722 -4.50 45.91 5.19
CA PRO A 722 -4.75 46.22 3.79
C PRO A 722 -4.18 45.17 2.82
N ARG A 723 -3.14 44.42 3.22
CA ARG A 723 -2.44 43.45 2.36
C ARG A 723 -3.21 42.14 2.18
N ILE A 724 -4.30 41.91 2.91
CA ILE A 724 -5.07 40.65 2.84
C ILE A 724 -5.44 40.29 1.40
N SER A 725 -5.90 41.27 0.60
CA SER A 725 -6.32 41.04 -0.79
C SER A 725 -5.17 40.50 -1.65
N ASP A 726 -3.98 41.09 -1.53
CA ASP A 726 -2.81 40.74 -2.33
C ASP A 726 -2.09 39.49 -1.81
N VAL A 727 -2.05 39.27 -0.50
CA VAL A 727 -1.57 38.02 0.09
C VAL A 727 -2.46 36.85 -0.32
N MET A 728 -3.77 37.01 -0.32
CA MET A 728 -4.72 36.00 -0.79
C MET A 728 -4.61 35.79 -2.31
N LEU A 729 -4.34 36.84 -3.10
CA LEU A 729 -4.06 36.72 -4.53
C LEU A 729 -2.73 35.97 -4.78
N ALA A 730 -1.68 36.27 -4.03
CA ALA A 730 -0.38 35.60 -4.08
C ALA A 730 -0.49 34.13 -3.67
N ALA A 731 -1.20 33.81 -2.59
CA ALA A 731 -1.47 32.43 -2.16
C ALA A 731 -2.19 31.62 -3.25
N ARG A 732 -3.21 32.20 -3.90
CA ARG A 732 -3.91 31.59 -5.03
C ARG A 732 -3.02 31.39 -6.28
N LYS A 733 -2.06 32.28 -6.53
CA LYS A 733 -1.02 32.11 -7.58
C LYS A 733 -0.03 30.99 -7.21
N GLY A 734 0.55 31.04 -6.01
CA GLY A 734 1.56 30.10 -5.51
C GLY A 734 1.06 28.65 -5.33
N ALA A 735 -0.24 28.45 -5.06
CA ALA A 735 -0.86 27.13 -5.00
C ALA A 735 -0.80 26.34 -6.34
N VAL A 736 -0.46 26.99 -7.45
CA VAL A 736 -0.28 26.37 -8.78
C VAL A 736 1.13 25.80 -8.98
N ALA A 737 2.12 26.18 -8.16
CA ALA A 737 3.47 25.60 -8.24
C ALA A 737 3.47 24.13 -7.77
N THR A 738 4.01 23.22 -8.59
CA THR A 738 3.97 21.75 -8.36
C THR A 738 5.33 21.04 -8.41
N ASP A 739 6.46 21.74 -8.54
CA ASP A 739 7.77 21.11 -8.33
C ASP A 739 7.93 20.73 -6.84
N SER A 740 8.43 19.53 -6.56
CA SER A 740 8.62 19.00 -5.20
C SER A 740 9.54 19.83 -4.31
N ARG A 741 10.42 20.65 -4.91
CA ARG A 741 11.28 21.59 -4.19
C ARG A 741 10.49 22.72 -3.55
N PHE A 742 9.31 23.08 -4.06
CA PHE A 742 8.49 24.13 -3.42
C PHE A 742 7.69 23.61 -2.22
N LEU A 743 7.61 24.42 -1.16
CA LEU A 743 6.72 24.25 -0.01
C LEU A 743 5.36 24.83 -0.37
N ARG A 744 4.54 23.99 -1.00
CA ARG A 744 3.31 24.40 -1.68
C ARG A 744 2.29 25.03 -0.73
N VAL A 745 1.58 26.06 -1.18
CA VAL A 745 0.38 26.59 -0.52
C VAL A 745 -0.73 25.53 -0.59
N LEU A 746 -1.23 25.14 0.58
CA LEU A 746 -2.19 24.06 0.79
C LEU A 746 -3.63 24.56 0.93
N ASP A 747 -3.80 25.72 1.55
CA ASP A 747 -5.09 26.33 1.89
C ASP A 747 -4.88 27.83 2.13
N ALA A 748 -5.92 28.64 1.96
CA ALA A 748 -5.89 30.07 2.27
C ALA A 748 -7.32 30.60 2.35
N ASP A 749 -7.67 31.27 3.45
CA ASP A 749 -9.04 31.73 3.71
C ASP A 749 -9.09 33.06 4.49
N GLU A 750 -10.19 33.79 4.33
CA GLU A 750 -10.48 35.06 5.00
C GLU A 750 -11.45 34.81 6.17
N VAL A 751 -11.05 35.18 7.39
CA VAL A 751 -11.79 34.87 8.62
C VAL A 751 -12.83 35.96 8.86
N LEU A 752 -14.05 35.70 8.39
CA LEU A 752 -15.20 36.59 8.53
C LEU A 752 -15.83 36.62 9.95
N ASP A 753 -15.26 35.91 10.91
CA ASP A 753 -15.72 35.86 12.30
C ASP A 753 -14.86 36.78 13.19
N PRO A 754 -15.36 37.97 13.58
CA PRO A 754 -14.59 38.93 14.36
C PRO A 754 -14.27 38.45 15.78
N THR A 755 -14.88 37.36 16.27
CA THR A 755 -14.60 36.82 17.62
C THR A 755 -13.25 36.12 17.71
N GLN A 756 -12.63 35.75 16.57
CA GLN A 756 -11.36 35.02 16.53
C GLN A 756 -10.12 35.91 16.51
N GLY A 757 -10.26 37.24 16.36
CA GLY A 757 -9.14 38.18 16.34
C GLY A 757 -8.19 38.08 15.13
N ILE A 758 -8.59 37.34 14.10
CA ILE A 758 -7.80 37.04 12.90
C ILE A 758 -8.58 37.54 11.67
N GLY A 759 -7.89 38.13 10.69
CA GLY A 759 -8.49 38.61 9.44
C GLY A 759 -8.37 37.61 8.29
N ALA A 760 -7.23 36.95 8.16
CA ALA A 760 -7.00 35.91 7.15
C ALA A 760 -5.85 34.98 7.58
N PHE A 761 -5.76 33.81 6.93
CA PHE A 761 -4.62 32.91 7.10
C PHE A 761 -4.22 32.21 5.79
N VAL A 762 -2.93 31.91 5.64
CA VAL A 762 -2.37 31.16 4.51
C VAL A 762 -1.61 29.94 5.02
N VAL A 763 -2.01 28.75 4.58
CA VAL A 763 -1.44 27.46 4.98
C VAL A 763 -0.53 26.93 3.88
N ARG A 764 0.65 26.43 4.24
CA ARG A 764 1.62 25.81 3.33
C ARG A 764 2.25 24.56 3.93
N GLU A 765 2.90 23.77 3.10
CA GLU A 765 3.64 22.58 3.55
C GLU A 765 4.73 22.95 4.57
N TYR A 766 4.75 22.21 5.68
CA TYR A 766 5.91 22.14 6.57
C TYR A 766 6.94 21.14 6.01
N ALA A 767 8.21 21.38 6.28
CA ALA A 767 9.29 20.42 6.05
C ALA A 767 10.24 20.39 7.26
N PRO A 768 10.55 19.21 7.81
CA PRO A 768 11.53 19.09 8.88
C PRO A 768 12.93 19.37 8.33
N GLY A 769 13.62 20.34 8.92
CA GLY A 769 14.90 20.86 8.44
C GLY A 769 15.31 22.14 9.16
N ARG A 770 16.32 22.82 8.63
CA ARG A 770 16.82 24.12 9.10
C ARG A 770 16.77 25.14 7.96
N SER A 771 16.57 26.42 8.28
CA SER A 771 16.69 27.48 7.27
C SER A 771 18.15 27.65 6.87
N LEU A 772 18.39 28.22 5.69
CA LEU A 772 19.75 28.53 5.26
C LEU A 772 20.38 29.61 6.15
N THR A 773 19.57 30.48 6.78
CA THR A 773 20.00 31.42 7.83
C THR A 773 20.58 30.71 9.04
N ASP A 774 19.87 29.72 9.61
CA ASP A 774 20.36 28.91 10.75
C ASP A 774 21.69 28.22 10.42
N ILE A 775 21.80 27.71 9.20
CA ILE A 775 22.95 26.97 8.71
C ILE A 775 24.17 27.90 8.53
N LEU A 776 23.96 29.11 8.01
CA LEU A 776 25.02 30.11 7.84
C LEU A 776 25.45 30.80 9.15
N ALA A 777 24.60 30.77 10.18
CA ALA A 777 24.97 31.23 11.53
C ALA A 777 26.15 30.41 12.12
N ALA A 778 26.22 29.10 11.81
CA ALA A 778 27.35 28.24 12.19
C ALA A 778 28.60 28.44 11.32
N GLY A 779 28.47 28.96 10.10
CA GLY A 779 29.60 29.29 9.23
C GLY A 779 29.25 29.21 7.73
N PRO A 780 30.11 29.75 6.86
CA PRO A 780 29.93 29.63 5.41
C PRO A 780 30.04 28.17 4.94
N LEU A 781 29.43 27.91 3.79
CA LEU A 781 29.43 26.61 3.14
C LEU A 781 30.70 26.40 2.26
N SER A 782 30.90 25.16 1.82
CA SER A 782 31.86 24.82 0.77
C SER A 782 31.36 25.29 -0.60
N ALA A 783 32.27 25.30 -1.59
CA ALA A 783 31.92 25.64 -2.97
C ALA A 783 30.87 24.69 -3.58
N ILE A 784 30.90 23.40 -3.23
CA ILE A 784 30.00 22.38 -3.78
C ILE A 784 28.61 22.50 -3.14
N GLU A 785 28.52 22.62 -1.82
CA GLU A 785 27.26 22.92 -1.11
C GLU A 785 26.60 24.20 -1.64
N SER A 786 27.37 25.29 -1.76
CA SER A 786 26.87 26.60 -2.21
C SER A 786 26.32 26.52 -3.64
N ALA A 787 27.07 25.90 -4.56
CA ALA A 787 26.67 25.76 -5.95
C ALA A 787 25.47 24.81 -6.10
N HIS A 788 25.42 23.70 -5.34
CA HIS A 788 24.33 22.74 -5.38
C HIS A 788 23.01 23.37 -4.94
N ILE A 789 22.98 24.08 -3.80
CA ILE A 789 21.78 24.78 -3.32
C ILE A 789 21.24 25.72 -4.40
N VAL A 790 22.10 26.59 -4.95
CA VAL A 790 21.64 27.63 -5.88
C VAL A 790 21.28 27.05 -7.25
N ARG A 791 21.94 25.98 -7.72
CA ARG A 791 21.56 25.25 -8.93
C ARG A 791 20.18 24.62 -8.78
N ASP A 792 19.94 23.94 -7.66
CA ASP A 792 18.69 23.21 -7.42
C ASP A 792 17.50 24.16 -7.25
N LEU A 793 17.72 25.36 -6.70
CA LEU A 793 16.74 26.45 -6.67
C LEU A 793 16.51 27.07 -8.06
N ALA A 794 17.58 27.34 -8.82
CA ALA A 794 17.48 27.90 -10.17
C ALA A 794 16.71 26.98 -11.12
N ASP A 795 17.00 25.67 -11.09
CA ASP A 795 16.34 24.65 -11.91
C ASP A 795 14.86 24.46 -11.53
N ALA A 796 14.52 24.61 -10.24
CA ALA A 796 13.12 24.66 -9.82
C ALA A 796 12.40 25.89 -10.40
N LEU A 797 13.08 27.04 -10.40
CA LEU A 797 12.52 28.33 -10.84
C LEU A 797 12.29 28.39 -12.35
N VAL A 798 13.16 27.81 -13.18
CA VAL A 798 12.96 27.66 -14.64
C VAL A 798 11.55 27.12 -14.98
N ALA A 799 11.10 26.09 -14.24
CA ALA A 799 9.82 25.44 -14.50
C ALA A 799 8.58 26.29 -14.13
N VAL A 800 8.71 27.30 -13.26
CA VAL A 800 7.61 28.21 -12.85
C VAL A 800 7.70 29.57 -13.53
N HIS A 801 8.92 30.07 -13.81
CA HIS A 801 9.14 31.24 -14.67
C HIS A 801 8.48 31.02 -16.03
N ALA A 802 8.64 29.83 -16.63
CA ALA A 802 7.94 29.42 -17.86
C ALA A 802 6.40 29.42 -17.78
N GLN A 803 5.82 29.56 -16.58
CA GLN A 803 4.37 29.66 -16.34
C GLN A 803 3.92 31.08 -15.97
N GLY A 804 4.81 32.08 -16.00
CA GLY A 804 4.54 33.46 -15.58
C GLY A 804 4.43 33.63 -14.07
N LEU A 805 5.03 32.70 -13.31
CA LEU A 805 5.03 32.65 -11.85
C LEU A 805 6.46 32.91 -11.34
N PHE A 806 6.62 33.88 -10.45
CA PHE A 806 7.91 34.36 -9.93
C PHE A 806 7.90 34.35 -8.40
N HIS A 807 9.07 34.23 -7.78
CA HIS A 807 9.20 34.17 -6.33
C HIS A 807 9.21 35.57 -5.69
N GLU A 808 9.82 36.54 -6.38
CA GLU A 808 9.93 37.98 -6.07
C GLU A 808 10.75 38.33 -4.81
N GLN A 809 10.72 37.49 -3.77
CA GLN A 809 11.49 37.69 -2.54
C GLN A 809 12.26 36.43 -2.12
N LEU A 810 13.34 36.11 -2.85
CA LEU A 810 14.29 35.06 -2.45
C LEU A 810 15.19 35.53 -1.31
N SER A 811 15.20 34.78 -0.22
CA SER A 811 16.01 35.03 0.98
C SER A 811 16.54 33.70 1.55
N PRO A 812 17.58 33.73 2.40
CA PRO A 812 18.05 32.53 3.10
C PRO A 812 16.99 31.93 4.05
N ASP A 813 16.12 32.73 4.67
CA ASP A 813 15.00 32.24 5.50
C ASP A 813 14.02 31.37 4.71
N ASN A 814 13.81 31.70 3.42
CA ASN A 814 12.88 31.01 2.53
C ASN A 814 13.43 29.68 2.00
N VAL A 815 14.74 29.42 2.15
CA VAL A 815 15.41 28.17 1.75
C VAL A 815 15.56 27.26 2.96
N ILE A 816 14.90 26.10 2.94
CA ILE A 816 14.97 25.07 3.96
C ILE A 816 15.80 23.90 3.44
N ILE A 817 16.80 23.47 4.20
CA ILE A 817 17.53 22.22 3.97
C ILE A 817 16.93 21.17 4.89
N THR A 818 16.40 20.07 4.34
CA THR A 818 15.74 19.03 5.14
C THR A 818 16.74 18.20 5.96
N THR A 819 16.22 17.42 6.91
CA THR A 819 16.97 16.37 7.63
C THR A 819 17.45 15.19 6.75
N SER A 820 17.30 15.32 5.42
CA SER A 820 17.79 14.42 4.37
C SER A 820 18.59 15.19 3.29
N GLY A 821 19.11 16.38 3.63
CA GLY A 821 19.93 17.22 2.75
C GLY A 821 19.24 17.80 1.51
N ALA A 822 17.93 17.64 1.38
CA ALA A 822 17.19 18.10 0.21
C ALA A 822 16.87 19.60 0.33
N VAL A 823 17.07 20.33 -0.76
CA VAL A 823 16.79 21.77 -0.84
C VAL A 823 15.29 21.97 -1.10
N ARG A 824 14.60 22.73 -0.23
CA ARG A 824 13.22 23.17 -0.46
C ARG A 824 13.10 24.69 -0.31
N LEU A 825 12.22 25.30 -1.10
CA LEU A 825 11.96 26.73 -1.11
C LEU A 825 10.50 27.02 -0.74
N GLY A 826 10.25 28.00 0.10
CA GLY A 826 8.89 28.44 0.43
C GLY A 826 8.70 29.94 0.27
N GLY A 827 7.44 30.36 0.30
CA GLY A 827 7.09 31.78 0.31
C GLY A 827 6.70 32.39 -1.04
N PHE A 828 6.62 31.57 -2.09
CA PHE A 828 6.38 31.93 -3.49
C PHE A 828 5.33 33.06 -3.70
N GLY A 829 5.79 34.30 -3.88
CA GLY A 829 4.97 35.52 -3.97
C GLY A 829 4.24 35.93 -2.67
N VAL A 830 3.93 34.99 -1.77
CA VAL A 830 3.24 35.21 -0.50
C VAL A 830 4.08 36.09 0.44
N GLU A 831 5.38 35.84 0.57
CA GLU A 831 6.26 36.64 1.45
C GLU A 831 6.45 38.07 0.88
N ALA A 832 6.47 38.21 -0.45
CA ALA A 832 6.50 39.51 -1.11
C ALA A 832 5.23 40.32 -0.84
N ALA A 833 4.05 39.68 -0.86
CA ALA A 833 2.79 40.33 -0.51
C ALA A 833 2.69 40.65 1.00
N LEU A 834 3.17 39.75 1.88
CA LEU A 834 3.27 40.02 3.32
C LEU A 834 4.20 41.20 3.61
N ALA A 835 5.28 41.36 2.84
CA ALA A 835 6.26 42.43 3.01
C ALA A 835 5.93 43.76 2.30
N ASP A 836 4.75 43.88 1.68
CA ASP A 836 4.33 45.03 0.85
C ASP A 836 5.28 45.33 -0.34
N ARG A 837 5.74 44.26 -1.00
CA ARG A 837 6.69 44.26 -2.13
C ARG A 837 6.25 43.42 -3.32
N ALA A 838 4.99 42.98 -3.37
CA ALA A 838 4.47 42.20 -4.48
C ALA A 838 4.33 43.06 -5.74
N ASP A 839 5.12 42.77 -6.77
CA ASP A 839 5.17 43.64 -7.96
C ASP A 839 4.18 43.16 -9.02
N HIS A 840 3.22 44.02 -9.34
CA HIS A 840 2.15 43.71 -10.29
C HIS A 840 2.17 44.61 -11.53
N GLN A 841 3.20 45.45 -11.70
CA GLN A 841 3.31 46.41 -12.80
C GLN A 841 4.55 46.17 -13.68
N HIS A 842 5.63 45.59 -13.15
CA HIS A 842 6.84 45.35 -13.92
C HIS A 842 6.75 44.16 -14.89
N ALA A 843 7.47 44.28 -16.01
CA ALA A 843 7.53 43.28 -17.07
C ALA A 843 8.13 41.95 -16.58
N TRP A 844 7.74 40.86 -17.28
CA TRP A 844 8.18 39.48 -17.02
C TRP A 844 9.70 39.36 -16.78
N SER A 845 10.50 39.94 -17.67
CA SER A 845 11.97 39.89 -17.61
C SER A 845 12.56 40.59 -16.38
N ALA A 846 11.91 41.62 -15.85
CA ALA A 846 12.34 42.28 -14.61
C ALA A 846 12.06 41.41 -13.37
N ARG A 847 10.91 40.71 -13.35
CA ARG A 847 10.54 39.79 -12.26
C ARG A 847 11.40 38.52 -12.29
N GLU A 848 11.73 37.99 -13.47
CA GLU A 848 12.72 36.90 -13.62
C GLU A 848 14.12 37.35 -13.17
N SER A 849 14.57 38.53 -13.60
CA SER A 849 15.87 39.09 -13.21
C SER A 849 15.95 39.35 -11.69
N SER A 850 14.85 39.71 -11.02
CA SER A 850 14.81 39.84 -9.56
C SER A 850 15.11 38.51 -8.86
N ASP A 851 14.47 37.42 -9.30
CA ASP A 851 14.74 36.07 -8.78
C ASP A 851 16.20 35.66 -9.06
N VAL A 852 16.71 35.91 -10.26
CA VAL A 852 18.10 35.61 -10.64
C VAL A 852 19.11 36.37 -9.77
N VAL A 853 18.89 37.67 -9.53
CA VAL A 853 19.69 38.47 -8.58
C VAL A 853 19.59 37.90 -7.16
N GLY A 854 18.39 37.51 -6.71
CA GLY A 854 18.17 36.87 -5.40
C GLY A 854 18.96 35.57 -5.22
N LEU A 855 19.00 34.71 -6.24
CA LEU A 855 19.85 33.52 -6.28
C LEU A 855 21.34 33.87 -6.21
N GLY A 856 21.78 34.93 -6.90
CA GLY A 856 23.13 35.47 -6.79
C GLY A 856 23.48 35.95 -5.37
N LYS A 857 22.54 36.59 -4.67
CA LYS A 857 22.74 37.01 -3.27
C LYS A 857 22.89 35.81 -2.34
N ILE A 858 22.10 34.76 -2.54
CA ILE A 858 22.21 33.50 -1.79
C ILE A 858 23.53 32.77 -2.08
N LEU A 859 24.01 32.75 -3.34
CA LEU A 859 25.31 32.17 -3.69
C LEU A 859 26.47 32.92 -3.00
N TYR A 860 26.41 34.25 -2.99
CA TYR A 860 27.40 35.08 -2.33
C TYR A 860 27.39 34.85 -0.80
N ALA A 861 26.21 34.89 -0.19
CA ALA A 861 26.03 34.67 1.23
C ALA A 861 26.50 33.27 1.69
N THR A 862 26.22 32.23 0.92
CA THR A 862 26.68 30.86 1.24
C THR A 862 28.20 30.73 1.18
N LEU A 863 28.86 31.38 0.22
CA LEU A 863 30.31 31.36 0.10
C LEU A 863 31.04 32.18 1.18
N VAL A 864 30.57 33.40 1.50
CA VAL A 864 31.34 34.36 2.32
C VAL A 864 30.64 34.90 3.58
N ARG A 865 29.41 34.47 3.88
CA ARG A 865 28.61 34.88 5.06
C ARG A 865 28.48 36.42 5.22
N HIS A 866 28.30 37.11 4.09
CA HIS A 866 27.93 38.53 4.03
C HIS A 866 26.76 38.67 3.06
N TRP A 867 25.85 39.63 3.28
CA TRP A 867 24.67 39.84 2.44
C TRP A 867 24.88 40.99 1.44
N PRO A 868 24.68 40.80 0.12
CA PRO A 868 24.79 41.89 -0.86
C PRO A 868 23.67 42.94 -0.70
N GLY A 869 24.00 44.04 -0.05
CA GLY A 869 23.08 45.11 0.35
C GLY A 869 23.39 45.56 1.77
N GLU A 870 22.36 46.01 2.49
CA GLU A 870 22.42 46.29 3.92
C GLU A 870 22.54 45.00 4.75
N ALA A 871 22.89 45.10 6.04
CA ALA A 871 23.03 43.94 6.92
C ALA A 871 21.66 43.29 7.18
N ALA A 872 21.55 41.98 6.94
CA ALA A 872 20.30 41.23 7.00
C ALA A 872 20.57 39.75 7.30
N PHE A 873 19.54 39.00 7.74
CA PHE A 873 19.61 37.53 7.93
C PHE A 873 20.79 37.07 8.83
N GLY A 874 21.08 37.83 9.90
CA GLY A 874 22.19 37.53 10.81
C GLY A 874 23.59 37.69 10.19
N MET A 875 23.71 38.33 9.02
CA MET A 875 24.95 38.53 8.28
C MET A 875 25.29 40.02 8.11
N PRO A 876 26.57 40.41 8.17
CA PRO A 876 27.00 41.77 7.85
C PRO A 876 26.70 42.14 6.38
N ALA A 877 26.57 43.44 6.12
CA ALA A 877 26.55 44.00 4.77
C ALA A 877 27.83 43.61 4.01
N ALA A 878 27.71 43.20 2.76
CA ALA A 878 28.86 42.92 1.90
C ALA A 878 29.68 44.21 1.64
N PRO A 879 31.02 44.17 1.69
CA PRO A 879 31.86 45.31 1.35
C PRO A 879 31.54 45.85 -0.05
N ILE A 880 31.60 47.17 -0.21
CA ILE A 880 31.32 47.86 -1.48
C ILE A 880 32.63 48.38 -2.07
N VAL A 881 32.92 48.01 -3.33
CA VAL A 881 34.10 48.45 -4.09
C VAL A 881 33.62 49.18 -5.34
N ALA A 882 34.13 50.39 -5.55
CA ALA A 882 33.72 51.30 -6.64
C ALA A 882 32.20 51.63 -6.72
N GLY A 883 31.40 51.26 -5.72
CA GLY A 883 29.94 51.41 -5.71
C GLY A 883 29.16 50.16 -6.16
N GLU A 884 29.83 49.01 -6.27
CA GLU A 884 29.24 47.69 -6.52
C GLU A 884 29.61 46.73 -5.37
N THR A 885 28.94 45.58 -5.26
CA THR A 885 29.33 44.54 -4.28
C THR A 885 30.73 44.00 -4.58
N ALA A 886 31.61 43.96 -3.58
CA ALA A 886 32.98 43.45 -3.73
C ALA A 886 32.98 41.96 -4.12
N PRO A 887 33.82 41.50 -5.07
CA PRO A 887 33.90 40.08 -5.45
C PRO A 887 34.17 39.17 -4.24
N ALA A 888 33.54 37.99 -4.20
CA ALA A 888 33.57 37.08 -3.06
C ALA A 888 35.00 36.67 -2.67
N HIS A 889 35.91 36.51 -3.64
CA HIS A 889 37.33 36.21 -3.39
C HIS A 889 38.08 37.31 -2.61
N THR A 890 37.60 38.56 -2.64
CA THR A 890 38.18 39.69 -1.88
C THR A 890 37.72 39.71 -0.42
N VAL A 891 36.55 39.12 -0.14
CA VAL A 891 35.97 39.02 1.22
C VAL A 891 36.46 37.75 1.92
N LYS A 892 36.67 36.66 1.18
CA LYS A 892 37.14 35.36 1.70
C LYS A 892 38.13 34.71 0.73
N ALA A 893 39.35 34.48 1.18
CA ALA A 893 40.33 33.71 0.42
C ALA A 893 39.85 32.26 0.19
N GLY A 894 40.19 31.69 -0.97
CA GLY A 894 39.84 30.31 -1.33
C GLY A 894 38.45 30.11 -1.97
N VAL A 895 37.71 31.18 -2.29
CA VAL A 895 36.52 31.08 -3.15
C VAL A 895 36.94 30.65 -4.57
N SER A 896 36.19 29.72 -5.17
CA SER A 896 36.44 29.24 -6.53
C SER A 896 36.31 30.38 -7.56
N PRO A 897 37.30 30.62 -8.43
CA PRO A 897 37.23 31.66 -9.47
C PRO A 897 36.03 31.52 -10.42
N ALA A 898 35.46 30.32 -10.56
CA ALA A 898 34.25 30.12 -11.37
C ALA A 898 32.99 30.62 -10.64
N LEU A 899 32.85 30.33 -9.35
CA LEU A 899 31.71 30.81 -8.55
C LEU A 899 31.80 32.32 -8.25
N ASP A 900 33.00 32.84 -8.10
CA ASP A 900 33.26 34.28 -7.95
C ASP A 900 32.83 35.07 -9.20
N ARG A 901 33.15 34.56 -10.41
CA ARG A 901 32.60 35.11 -11.67
C ARG A 901 31.08 35.04 -11.71
N ILE A 902 30.47 33.89 -11.37
CA ILE A 902 29.01 33.73 -11.37
C ILE A 902 28.35 34.74 -10.42
N CYS A 903 28.86 34.90 -9.19
CA CYS A 903 28.38 35.94 -8.27
C CYS A 903 28.47 37.33 -8.89
N THR A 904 29.59 37.65 -9.55
CA THR A 904 29.82 38.97 -10.15
C THR A 904 28.85 39.26 -11.31
N VAL A 905 28.75 38.36 -12.32
CA VAL A 905 27.86 38.57 -13.49
C VAL A 905 26.36 38.54 -13.15
N THR A 906 25.99 38.02 -11.98
CA THR A 906 24.61 38.01 -11.46
C THR A 906 24.30 39.21 -10.56
N LEU A 907 25.29 39.79 -9.85
CA LEU A 907 25.06 40.88 -8.89
C LEU A 907 25.38 42.29 -9.43
N THR A 908 26.33 42.44 -10.35
CA THR A 908 26.80 43.76 -10.80
C THR A 908 25.76 44.50 -11.64
N GLN A 909 25.37 45.71 -11.22
CA GLN A 909 24.30 46.48 -11.87
C GLN A 909 24.76 47.43 -12.98
N ARG A 910 26.00 47.90 -12.97
CA ARG A 910 26.57 48.78 -14.02
C ARG A 910 27.00 48.02 -15.28
N GLY A 911 26.81 48.65 -16.45
CA GLY A 911 27.16 48.11 -17.76
C GLY A 911 28.67 48.12 -18.09
N ALA A 912 29.52 47.84 -17.09
CA ALA A 912 30.99 47.92 -17.19
C ALA A 912 31.66 46.54 -17.33
N MET A 913 30.93 45.53 -17.80
CA MET A 913 31.42 44.16 -17.96
C MET A 913 31.64 43.81 -19.44
N SER A 914 32.77 43.16 -19.74
CA SER A 914 33.06 42.60 -21.07
C SER A 914 32.39 41.25 -21.33
N GLU A 915 31.83 40.63 -20.29
CA GLU A 915 31.12 39.34 -20.35
C GLU A 915 29.59 39.56 -20.26
N PRO A 916 28.77 38.72 -20.93
CA PRO A 916 27.32 38.81 -20.85
C PRO A 916 26.82 38.44 -19.44
N ARG A 917 25.78 39.14 -18.96
CA ARG A 917 25.15 38.83 -17.68
C ARG A 917 24.32 37.56 -17.73
N ILE A 918 24.23 36.91 -16.58
CA ILE A 918 23.21 35.90 -16.29
C ILE A 918 21.94 36.65 -15.89
N SER A 919 20.89 36.57 -16.72
CA SER A 919 19.62 37.28 -16.54
C SER A 919 18.38 36.37 -16.52
N SER A 920 18.53 35.08 -16.84
CA SER A 920 17.49 34.05 -16.71
C SER A 920 17.91 32.93 -15.76
N ALA A 921 16.93 32.25 -15.16
CA ALA A 921 17.22 31.12 -14.26
C ALA A 921 17.94 29.98 -15.00
N GLY A 922 17.64 29.77 -16.28
CA GLY A 922 18.27 28.73 -17.12
C GLY A 922 19.77 28.97 -17.34
N GLN A 923 20.17 30.22 -17.58
CA GLN A 923 21.59 30.59 -17.69
C GLN A 923 22.35 30.32 -16.38
N LEU A 924 21.71 30.54 -15.23
CA LEU A 924 22.33 30.27 -13.93
C LEU A 924 22.47 28.75 -13.67
N VAL A 925 21.49 27.95 -14.09
CA VAL A 925 21.58 26.46 -14.06
C VAL A 925 22.74 25.97 -14.93
N GLU A 926 22.88 26.48 -16.15
CA GLU A 926 23.97 26.10 -17.07
C GLU A 926 25.34 26.47 -16.47
N ALA A 927 25.50 27.71 -15.99
CA ALA A 927 26.73 28.19 -15.37
C ALA A 927 27.14 27.38 -14.13
N LEU A 928 26.19 27.08 -13.22
CA LEU A 928 26.48 26.28 -12.02
C LEU A 928 26.69 24.79 -12.33
N SER A 929 26.00 24.24 -13.33
CA SER A 929 26.19 22.85 -13.76
C SER A 929 27.57 22.62 -14.37
N MET A 930 28.15 23.61 -15.06
CA MET A 930 29.56 23.57 -15.51
C MET A 930 30.56 23.55 -14.35
N VAL A 931 30.21 24.06 -13.16
CA VAL A 931 31.08 24.05 -11.97
C VAL A 931 30.91 22.76 -11.16
N LEU A 932 29.69 22.21 -11.08
CA LEU A 932 29.38 20.99 -10.33
C LEU A 932 29.73 19.71 -11.10
N GLY A 933 29.53 19.68 -12.42
CA GLY A 933 29.63 18.46 -13.21
C GLY A 933 28.66 17.38 -12.72
N THR A 934 29.19 16.32 -12.12
CA THR A 934 28.44 15.21 -11.51
C THR A 934 28.40 15.27 -9.97
N ALA A 935 28.96 16.30 -9.34
CA ALA A 935 28.97 16.45 -7.89
C ALA A 935 27.57 16.75 -7.31
N ASN A 936 27.29 16.20 -6.14
CA ASN A 936 26.05 16.35 -5.40
C ASN A 936 26.39 16.54 -3.91
N ALA A 937 25.90 17.62 -3.29
CA ALA A 937 26.21 17.95 -1.89
C ALA A 937 25.10 17.56 -0.89
N ALA A 938 24.05 16.85 -1.32
CA ALA A 938 22.94 16.46 -0.43
C ALA A 938 23.42 15.69 0.82
N ALA A 939 24.45 14.83 0.70
CA ALA A 939 25.00 14.12 1.85
C ALA A 939 25.71 15.05 2.85
N ASP A 940 26.49 16.02 2.35
CA ASP A 940 27.19 17.01 3.19
C ASP A 940 26.19 17.92 3.92
N LEU A 941 25.11 18.30 3.22
CA LEU A 941 24.01 19.09 3.76
C LEU A 941 23.19 18.30 4.81
N GLU A 942 22.96 17.00 4.59
CA GLU A 942 22.33 16.10 5.56
C GLU A 942 23.16 15.97 6.85
N GLU A 943 24.48 15.80 6.73
CA GLU A 943 25.39 15.76 7.88
C GLU A 943 25.43 17.11 8.60
N ARG A 944 25.49 18.25 7.88
CA ARG A 944 25.49 19.58 8.48
C ARG A 944 24.23 19.87 9.28
N VAL A 945 23.04 19.53 8.77
CA VAL A 945 21.76 19.68 9.52
C VAL A 945 21.78 18.82 10.79
N ARG A 946 22.21 17.55 10.70
CA ARG A 946 22.35 16.68 11.88
C ARG A 946 23.40 17.17 12.88
N GLY A 947 24.45 17.86 12.42
CA GLY A 947 25.45 18.50 13.26
C GLY A 947 24.86 19.60 14.13
N LEU A 948 24.00 20.45 13.55
CA LEU A 948 23.28 21.51 14.26
C LEU A 948 22.31 20.92 15.29
N ASP A 949 21.55 19.89 14.92
CA ASP A 949 20.60 19.23 15.83
C ASP A 949 21.30 18.53 17.02
N ARG A 950 22.56 18.09 16.85
CA ARG A 950 23.41 17.56 17.94
C ARG A 950 24.11 18.64 18.77
N ALA A 951 24.24 19.85 18.26
CA ALA A 951 24.88 20.96 18.96
C ALA A 951 23.96 21.61 20.01
N VAL A 952 22.66 21.35 19.94
CA VAL A 952 21.70 21.68 21.02
C VAL A 952 21.95 20.73 22.19
N PRO A 953 22.32 21.22 23.39
CA PRO A 953 22.40 20.37 24.57
C PRO A 953 21.01 19.85 24.93
N SER A 954 20.89 18.54 25.18
CA SER A 954 19.74 18.01 25.90
C SER A 954 19.58 18.77 27.23
N PRO A 955 18.36 19.08 27.70
CA PRO A 955 18.14 19.71 29.00
C PRO A 955 18.38 18.73 30.16
N SER A 956 19.63 18.27 30.31
CA SER A 956 20.13 17.49 31.44
C SER A 956 20.35 18.40 32.65
N GLY A 957 19.25 18.97 33.16
CA GLY A 957 19.25 20.03 34.16
C GLY A 957 17.84 20.35 34.62
N ALA A 958 17.10 19.35 35.09
CA ALA A 958 15.87 19.61 35.84
C ALA A 958 16.22 20.44 37.09
N PRO A 959 15.54 21.57 37.37
CA PRO A 959 15.80 22.34 38.57
C PRO A 959 15.51 21.49 39.81
N HIS A 960 16.35 21.62 40.83
CA HIS A 960 16.13 20.99 42.13
C HIS A 960 14.83 21.52 42.76
N ASP A 961 13.85 20.65 42.97
CA ASP A 961 12.67 20.92 43.81
C ASP A 961 13.12 21.31 45.24
N PRO A 962 12.95 22.57 45.68
CA PRO A 962 13.43 23.02 46.99
C PRO A 962 12.63 22.46 48.16
N PHE A 963 11.44 21.88 47.92
CA PHE A 963 10.51 21.47 48.96
C PHE A 963 10.54 19.98 49.28
N ARG A 964 11.39 19.20 48.61
CA ARG A 964 11.49 17.75 48.82
C ARG A 964 12.23 17.37 50.11
N ARG A 965 11.52 17.43 51.24
CA ARG A 965 12.00 16.90 52.53
C ARG A 965 12.39 15.41 52.39
N PRO A 966 13.52 14.96 52.97
CA PRO A 966 13.93 13.56 52.91
C PRO A 966 13.06 12.72 53.85
N GLY A 967 12.03 12.04 53.31
CA GLY A 967 11.25 11.06 54.08
C GLY A 967 9.88 10.66 53.53
N GLU A 968 9.25 11.42 52.63
CA GLU A 968 7.85 11.17 52.25
C GLU A 968 7.68 10.41 50.91
N THR A 969 7.34 9.13 51.02
CA THR A 969 6.78 8.32 49.93
C THR A 969 5.28 8.59 49.81
N ARG A 970 4.82 9.27 48.76
CA ARG A 970 3.39 9.59 48.63
C ARG A 970 2.59 8.43 48.00
N VAL A 971 1.81 7.77 48.84
CA VAL A 971 0.90 6.65 48.51
C VAL A 971 -0.25 7.12 47.61
N GLY A 972 -0.71 6.23 46.70
CA GLY A 972 -1.81 6.48 45.78
C GLY A 972 -3.21 6.39 46.40
N ILE A 973 -4.13 7.20 45.86
CA ILE A 973 -5.54 7.35 46.26
C ILE A 973 -6.33 7.47 44.94
N TRP A 974 -7.29 6.61 44.56
CA TRP A 974 -8.00 5.53 45.26
C TRP A 974 -8.26 4.32 44.34
N ALA A 975 -8.30 3.13 44.94
CA ALA A 975 -9.09 1.97 44.49
C ALA A 975 -9.57 1.21 45.76
N PRO A 976 -10.73 0.53 45.75
CA PRO A 976 -11.36 0.03 46.98
C PRO A 976 -10.68 -1.21 47.59
N VAL A 977 -11.01 -1.46 48.86
CA VAL A 977 -10.30 -2.36 49.79
C VAL A 977 -10.71 -3.84 49.65
N SER A 978 -9.73 -4.73 49.78
CA SER A 978 -9.89 -6.08 50.34
C SER A 978 -8.60 -6.52 51.05
N GLY A 979 -8.66 -6.84 52.34
CA GLY A 979 -7.59 -7.59 53.04
C GLY A 979 -7.79 -9.11 52.94
N THR A 980 -7.11 -9.97 53.71
CA THR A 980 -6.20 -9.75 54.86
C THR A 980 -5.25 -10.95 55.07
N ALA A 981 -4.03 -10.66 55.58
CA ALA A 981 -3.12 -11.56 56.33
C ALA A 981 -2.39 -12.73 55.59
N PRO A 982 -1.20 -13.18 56.08
CA PRO A 982 -0.38 -14.26 55.48
C PRO A 982 -0.02 -15.42 56.44
N GLU A 983 0.57 -16.51 55.92
CA GLU A 983 1.41 -17.47 56.68
C GLU A 983 2.60 -17.99 55.84
N GLU A 984 3.75 -18.19 56.50
CA GLU A 984 4.95 -19.05 56.27
C GLU A 984 5.55 -19.32 54.85
N GLY A 985 6.88 -19.42 54.66
CA GLY A 985 8.03 -19.30 55.58
C GLY A 985 9.40 -19.63 54.93
N THR A 986 10.51 -19.45 55.67
CA THR A 986 11.96 -19.73 55.34
C THR A 986 12.58 -18.92 54.17
N ASP A 987 13.64 -18.09 54.36
CA ASP A 987 15.06 -18.30 54.79
C ASP A 987 15.95 -18.88 53.64
N VAL A 988 17.19 -18.46 53.34
CA VAL A 988 18.39 -18.11 54.14
C VAL A 988 19.37 -17.16 53.36
N GLU A 989 20.05 -16.19 54.04
CA GLU A 989 21.38 -15.50 53.84
C GLU A 989 21.99 -15.19 52.44
N ALA A 990 22.95 -14.26 52.19
CA ALA A 990 23.62 -13.11 52.87
C ALA A 990 24.32 -12.23 51.77
N ALA A 991 24.44 -10.89 51.81
CA ALA A 991 25.42 -10.02 52.51
C ALA A 991 26.93 -10.36 52.24
N THR A 992 27.90 -9.45 51.99
CA THR A 992 27.99 -7.95 51.98
C THR A 992 29.18 -7.50 51.04
N LEU A 993 29.94 -6.36 51.05
CA LEU A 993 30.20 -5.18 51.92
C LEU A 993 30.83 -3.97 51.12
N ALA A 994 31.67 -3.15 51.79
CA ALA A 994 32.49 -1.95 51.43
C ALA A 994 33.28 -1.93 50.09
N ARG A 995 33.50 -0.80 49.38
CA ARG A 995 34.07 0.56 49.69
C ARG A 995 35.60 0.65 49.86
N SER A 996 36.26 1.51 49.07
CA SER A 996 37.07 2.68 49.53
C SER A 996 37.72 3.42 48.32
N ALA A 997 38.36 4.58 48.55
CA ALA A 997 38.97 5.42 47.50
C ALA A 997 40.22 6.17 48.02
N GLY A 998 41.10 6.62 47.11
CA GLY A 998 41.93 7.82 47.32
C GLY A 998 43.41 7.81 46.90
N LEU A 999 43.83 8.99 46.40
CA LEU A 999 45.17 9.61 46.49
C LEU A 999 46.30 9.14 45.54
N SER A 1000 47.39 9.93 45.54
CA SER A 1000 48.19 10.28 44.34
C SER A 1000 49.72 10.25 44.54
N ARG A 1001 50.46 10.34 43.41
CA ARG A 1001 51.65 11.21 43.15
C ARG A 1001 53.07 10.56 43.05
N GLU A 1002 53.89 11.16 42.16
CA GLU A 1002 55.37 11.07 41.94
C GLU A 1002 56.00 9.68 41.61
N GLY A 1003 57.18 9.58 40.95
CA GLY A 1003 58.04 10.57 40.28
C GLY A 1003 59.40 9.98 39.77
N ASP A 1004 60.03 10.60 38.76
CA ASP A 1004 61.41 10.38 38.21
C ASP A 1004 61.82 8.98 37.65
N GLY A 1005 62.85 8.82 36.78
CA GLY A 1005 63.61 9.81 36.00
C GLY A 1005 64.85 9.25 35.22
N ALA A 1006 65.11 9.80 34.01
CA ALA A 1006 66.38 9.85 33.22
C ALA A 1006 67.07 8.59 32.61
N GLY A 1007 67.61 8.71 31.37
CA GLY A 1007 68.62 7.79 30.77
C GLY A 1007 68.63 7.66 29.22
N ARG A 1008 69.77 7.89 28.55
CA ARG A 1008 70.12 7.61 27.11
C ARG A 1008 71.62 7.15 27.05
N PRO A 1009 72.38 6.98 25.92
CA PRO A 1009 72.09 6.95 24.45
C PRO A 1009 72.88 5.89 23.55
N VAL A 1010 72.39 5.56 22.33
CA VAL A 1010 73.17 5.39 21.03
C VAL A 1010 74.27 4.26 20.95
N LEU A 1011 74.91 3.73 19.87
CA LEU A 1011 75.03 3.78 18.35
C LEU A 1011 74.71 2.35 17.76
N SER A 1012 74.16 2.16 16.54
CA SER A 1012 74.73 1.88 15.17
C SER A 1012 75.51 0.57 14.89
N ASP A 1013 75.18 -0.08 13.75
CA ASP A 1013 76.06 -0.56 12.64
C ASP A 1013 75.36 -1.69 11.80
N ASP A 1014 75.85 -2.10 10.61
CA ASP A 1014 75.73 -1.47 9.29
C ASP A 1014 75.83 -2.55 8.15
N LEU A 1015 75.65 -2.18 6.86
CA LEU A 1015 76.06 -2.85 5.58
C LEU A 1015 75.01 -3.44 4.59
N PHE A 1016 74.83 -2.70 3.47
CA PHE A 1016 74.80 -3.10 2.03
C PHE A 1016 74.37 -4.53 1.60
N THR A 1017 73.50 -4.71 0.59
CA THR A 1017 73.71 -4.35 -0.84
C THR A 1017 72.38 -4.27 -1.66
N GLY A 1018 72.41 -3.74 -2.90
CA GLY A 1018 71.27 -3.69 -3.86
C GLY A 1018 71.61 -4.34 -5.23
N PRO A 1019 70.92 -4.06 -6.38
CA PRO A 1019 70.06 -2.88 -6.61
C PRO A 1019 68.85 -2.97 -7.62
N ARG A 1020 68.07 -1.86 -7.72
CA ARG A 1020 67.29 -1.28 -8.87
C ARG A 1020 65.83 -1.71 -9.23
N ARG A 1021 64.93 -0.70 -9.08
CA ARG A 1021 63.78 -0.27 -9.96
C ARG A 1021 62.54 -1.20 -10.06
N THR A 1022 61.28 -0.74 -10.18
CA THR A 1022 60.62 0.60 -10.24
C THR A 1022 59.15 0.48 -9.73
N PRO A 1023 58.36 1.56 -9.48
CA PRO A 1023 57.15 1.51 -8.65
C PRO A 1023 55.81 1.24 -9.38
N GLY A 1024 54.81 0.79 -8.60
CA GLY A 1024 53.38 0.73 -8.97
C GLY A 1024 52.51 0.21 -7.81
N ASP A 1025 51.31 0.78 -7.66
CA ASP A 1025 50.10 0.35 -6.92
C ASP A 1025 50.21 -0.41 -5.57
N VAL A 1026 49.62 0.18 -4.52
CA VAL A 1026 49.27 -0.52 -3.26
C VAL A 1026 47.83 -0.19 -2.84
N VAL A 1027 47.02 -1.23 -2.67
CA VAL A 1027 45.62 -1.16 -2.21
C VAL A 1027 45.55 -1.24 -0.68
N PRO A 1028 44.74 -0.42 0.02
CA PRO A 1028 44.54 -0.56 1.47
C PRO A 1028 43.65 -1.78 1.81
N PRO A 1029 43.96 -2.53 2.89
CA PRO A 1029 43.25 -3.77 3.25
C PRO A 1029 41.88 -3.54 3.91
N PRO A 1030 40.98 -4.54 3.91
CA PRO A 1030 39.65 -4.44 4.49
C PRO A 1030 39.66 -4.43 6.03
N VAL A 1031 38.77 -3.63 6.63
CA VAL A 1031 38.58 -3.57 8.09
C VAL A 1031 37.76 -4.76 8.57
N ALA A 1032 38.36 -5.62 9.41
CA ALA A 1032 37.64 -6.69 10.09
C ALA A 1032 36.73 -6.14 11.20
N SER A 1033 35.46 -6.57 11.24
CA SER A 1033 34.53 -6.22 12.32
C SER A 1033 34.38 -7.37 13.32
N THR A 1034 35.03 -7.24 14.47
CA THR A 1034 34.93 -8.17 15.59
C THR A 1034 33.56 -8.07 16.28
N ARG A 1035 32.63 -8.95 15.90
CA ARG A 1035 31.41 -9.17 16.69
C ARG A 1035 31.75 -10.00 17.93
N VAL A 1036 31.79 -9.36 19.09
CA VAL A 1036 31.77 -10.05 20.39
C VAL A 1036 30.41 -10.72 20.55
N ALA A 1037 30.40 -12.00 20.93
CA ALA A 1037 29.18 -12.70 21.30
C ALA A 1037 28.80 -12.33 22.75
N GLY A 1038 27.56 -11.88 22.93
CA GLY A 1038 26.92 -11.74 24.24
C GLY A 1038 25.51 -12.29 24.12
N GLU A 1039 25.19 -13.31 24.91
CA GLU A 1039 23.83 -13.85 24.98
C GLU A 1039 22.94 -12.92 25.83
N ASP A 1040 21.72 -12.70 25.33
CA ASP A 1040 20.67 -11.92 25.98
C ASP A 1040 19.54 -12.88 26.40
N PRO A 1041 19.54 -13.36 27.67
CA PRO A 1041 18.78 -14.54 28.07
C PRO A 1041 17.33 -14.25 28.50
N ASP A 1042 16.63 -13.29 27.89
CA ASP A 1042 15.20 -13.11 28.14
C ASP A 1042 14.34 -12.86 26.87
N ARG A 1043 13.94 -13.97 26.23
CA ARG A 1043 12.91 -13.98 25.18
C ARG A 1043 11.77 -14.93 25.55
N PRO A 1044 10.52 -14.45 25.67
CA PRO A 1044 9.42 -15.27 26.16
C PRO A 1044 9.11 -16.46 25.23
N ARG A 1045 9.10 -17.67 25.80
CA ARG A 1045 8.89 -18.97 25.10
C ARG A 1045 7.59 -19.08 24.27
N THR A 1046 6.67 -18.13 24.40
CA THR A 1046 5.35 -18.03 23.72
C THR A 1046 5.37 -17.97 22.19
N ARG A 1047 6.56 -17.99 21.54
CA ARG A 1047 6.68 -18.02 20.08
C ARG A 1047 6.68 -19.45 19.51
N ARG A 1048 7.26 -20.44 20.20
CA ARG A 1048 7.32 -21.83 19.72
C ARG A 1048 5.95 -22.51 19.74
N GLY A 1049 5.21 -22.40 20.85
CA GLY A 1049 3.87 -23.00 20.97
C GLY A 1049 2.86 -22.48 19.94
N VAL A 1050 2.90 -21.19 19.60
CA VAL A 1050 2.04 -20.63 18.55
C VAL A 1050 2.43 -21.14 17.16
N VAL A 1051 3.73 -21.26 16.84
CA VAL A 1051 4.18 -21.83 15.56
C VAL A 1051 3.86 -23.31 15.45
N ALA A 1052 3.99 -24.09 16.53
CA ALA A 1052 3.57 -25.49 16.57
C ALA A 1052 2.05 -25.65 16.38
N LEU A 1053 1.24 -24.82 17.05
CA LEU A 1053 -0.23 -24.83 16.87
C LEU A 1053 -0.64 -24.42 15.45
N LEU A 1054 0.05 -23.45 14.85
CA LEU A 1054 -0.13 -23.05 13.44
C LEU A 1054 0.20 -24.21 12.49
N ALA A 1055 1.33 -24.90 12.69
CA ALA A 1055 1.73 -26.05 11.89
C ALA A 1055 0.77 -27.23 12.05
N LEU A 1056 0.36 -27.55 13.28
CA LEU A 1056 -0.61 -28.60 13.60
C LEU A 1056 -1.97 -28.34 12.93
N LEU A 1057 -2.45 -27.10 12.91
CA LEU A 1057 -3.70 -26.75 12.22
C LEU A 1057 -3.58 -26.77 10.68
N VAL A 1058 -2.38 -26.57 10.13
CA VAL A 1058 -2.10 -26.82 8.70
C VAL A 1058 -2.07 -28.31 8.41
N LEU A 1059 -1.41 -29.13 9.25
CA LEU A 1059 -1.42 -30.59 9.17
C LEU A 1059 -2.83 -31.16 9.26
N ILE A 1060 -3.65 -30.68 10.21
CA ILE A 1060 -5.07 -31.08 10.32
C ILE A 1060 -5.85 -30.68 9.07
N ALA A 1061 -5.63 -29.49 8.49
CA ALA A 1061 -6.31 -29.09 7.25
C ALA A 1061 -5.88 -29.94 6.04
N VAL A 1062 -4.59 -30.29 5.93
CA VAL A 1062 -4.05 -31.17 4.88
C VAL A 1062 -4.56 -32.60 5.05
N ALA A 1063 -4.50 -33.16 6.26
CA ALA A 1063 -5.05 -34.48 6.57
C ALA A 1063 -6.56 -34.54 6.36
N SER A 1064 -7.30 -33.47 6.65
CA SER A 1064 -8.74 -33.37 6.36
C SER A 1064 -9.02 -33.31 4.85
N ILE A 1065 -8.15 -32.66 4.06
CA ILE A 1065 -8.24 -32.71 2.60
C ILE A 1065 -7.96 -34.13 2.11
N ILE A 1066 -6.90 -34.80 2.59
CA ILE A 1066 -6.56 -36.18 2.21
C ILE A 1066 -7.72 -37.12 2.55
N ALA A 1067 -8.25 -37.07 3.77
CA ALA A 1067 -9.41 -37.87 4.18
C ALA A 1067 -10.66 -37.61 3.32
N LEU A 1068 -10.90 -36.37 2.88
CA LEU A 1068 -11.99 -36.04 1.95
C LEU A 1068 -11.72 -36.51 0.51
N TRP A 1069 -10.50 -36.95 0.18
CA TRP A 1069 -10.14 -37.57 -1.10
C TRP A 1069 -10.04 -39.12 -1.02
N THR A 1070 -9.73 -39.69 0.14
CA THR A 1070 -9.60 -41.15 0.35
C THR A 1070 -10.83 -41.83 0.96
N ALA A 1071 -11.85 -41.07 1.40
CA ALA A 1071 -13.10 -41.64 1.91
C ALA A 1071 -13.89 -42.36 0.81
N ASP A 1072 -13.91 -43.68 0.88
CA ASP A 1072 -14.62 -44.58 -0.04
C ASP A 1072 -16.14 -44.58 0.25
N PRO A 1073 -17.04 -44.47 -0.75
CA PRO A 1073 -18.48 -44.30 -0.50
C PRO A 1073 -19.14 -45.45 0.27
N ASP A 1074 -18.72 -46.69 0.01
CA ASP A 1074 -19.46 -47.89 0.43
C ASP A 1074 -19.40 -48.15 1.94
N GLN A 1075 -18.43 -47.60 2.66
CA GLN A 1075 -18.35 -47.75 4.12
C GLN A 1075 -19.36 -46.85 4.87
N ALA A 1076 -19.89 -45.79 4.24
CA ALA A 1076 -20.88 -44.92 4.87
C ALA A 1076 -22.29 -45.54 4.97
N ALA A 1077 -22.54 -46.64 4.25
CA ALA A 1077 -23.87 -47.23 4.10
C ALA A 1077 -24.29 -48.21 5.21
N THR A 1078 -23.45 -48.46 6.23
CA THR A 1078 -23.66 -49.55 7.22
C THR A 1078 -23.96 -49.08 8.64
N THR A 1079 -25.20 -48.65 8.91
CA THR A 1079 -25.82 -48.77 10.25
C THR A 1079 -27.31 -49.12 10.12
N PRO A 1080 -27.88 -49.98 11.00
CA PRO A 1080 -29.08 -50.74 10.63
C PRO A 1080 -30.41 -50.07 11.00
N SER A 1081 -31.31 -50.01 10.03
CA SER A 1081 -32.74 -49.76 10.24
C SER A 1081 -33.47 -50.99 10.78
N GLY A 1082 -34.39 -50.82 11.73
CA GLY A 1082 -35.32 -51.89 12.12
C GLY A 1082 -36.18 -51.55 13.35
N PRO A 1083 -37.16 -52.40 13.72
CA PRO A 1083 -37.57 -53.65 13.05
C PRO A 1083 -38.94 -53.56 12.35
N GLY A 1084 -39.15 -54.40 11.31
CA GLY A 1084 -40.37 -54.35 10.47
C GLY A 1084 -40.79 -55.69 9.84
N ALA A 1085 -41.14 -56.68 10.67
CA ALA A 1085 -41.95 -57.87 10.34
C ALA A 1085 -41.54 -58.81 9.15
N SER A 1086 -40.82 -59.87 9.52
CA SER A 1086 -41.11 -61.30 9.22
C SER A 1086 -41.00 -61.92 7.81
N SER A 1087 -40.10 -62.91 7.75
CA SER A 1087 -40.29 -64.30 7.24
C SER A 1087 -39.82 -64.69 5.81
N PRO A 1088 -39.40 -65.96 5.60
CA PRO A 1088 -38.27 -66.27 4.69
C PRO A 1088 -38.46 -67.46 3.71
N ALA A 1089 -37.48 -67.66 2.81
CA ALA A 1089 -37.25 -68.95 2.13
C ALA A 1089 -35.77 -69.18 1.71
N ALA A 1090 -35.32 -70.44 1.88
CA ALA A 1090 -34.13 -71.16 1.35
C ALA A 1090 -33.05 -70.38 0.56
N GLN A 1091 -31.78 -70.31 1.00
CA GLN A 1091 -30.76 -71.37 1.17
C GLN A 1091 -30.10 -71.90 -0.12
N SER A 1092 -28.77 -71.73 -0.24
CA SER A 1092 -27.84 -72.68 -0.89
C SER A 1092 -26.39 -72.38 -0.46
N GLN A 1093 -25.50 -73.38 -0.60
CA GLN A 1093 -24.19 -73.52 0.05
C GLN A 1093 -23.20 -74.21 -0.91
N SER A 1094 -21.87 -74.16 -0.80
CA SER A 1094 -20.84 -73.37 -0.06
C SER A 1094 -19.45 -73.88 -0.55
N PRO A 1095 -18.26 -73.35 -0.13
CA PRO A 1095 -17.92 -72.25 0.77
C PRO A 1095 -16.95 -71.21 0.15
N SER A 1096 -16.36 -70.35 0.98
CA SER A 1096 -15.31 -69.37 0.64
C SER A 1096 -13.90 -69.96 0.44
N VAL A 1097 -13.11 -69.32 -0.42
CA VAL A 1097 -11.66 -69.14 -0.20
C VAL A 1097 -11.37 -67.63 -0.25
N SER A 1098 -10.67 -67.12 0.76
CA SER A 1098 -10.34 -65.70 0.90
C SER A 1098 -8.89 -65.42 0.54
N GLN A 1099 -8.64 -64.36 -0.23
CA GLN A 1099 -7.38 -63.61 -0.19
C GLN A 1099 -7.70 -62.16 0.15
N GLY A 1100 -6.96 -61.59 1.10
CA GLY A 1100 -7.20 -60.23 1.61
C GLY A 1100 -6.49 -59.17 0.78
N ALA A 1101 -6.95 -57.93 0.88
CA ALA A 1101 -6.20 -56.78 0.36
C ALA A 1101 -4.89 -56.61 1.13
N ALA A 1102 -3.78 -56.40 0.42
CA ALA A 1102 -2.50 -56.08 1.02
C ALA A 1102 -2.50 -54.64 1.58
N GLY A 1103 -1.84 -54.45 2.72
CA GLY A 1103 -1.49 -53.12 3.22
C GLY A 1103 -0.08 -52.73 2.78
N SER A 1104 0.19 -51.43 2.68
CA SER A 1104 1.51 -50.90 2.30
C SER A 1104 2.64 -51.45 3.19
N PRO A 1105 3.82 -51.79 2.62
CA PRO A 1105 4.97 -52.24 3.40
C PRO A 1105 5.39 -51.23 4.47
N ALA A 1106 5.56 -51.69 5.71
CA ALA A 1106 6.07 -50.87 6.80
C ALA A 1106 7.61 -50.90 6.81
N ILE A 1107 8.24 -49.71 6.81
CA ILE A 1107 9.69 -49.59 6.95
C ILE A 1107 10.02 -49.66 8.45
N VAL A 1108 10.88 -50.61 8.82
CA VAL A 1108 11.26 -50.92 10.21
C VAL A 1108 12.53 -50.17 10.62
N GLY A 1109 13.40 -49.85 9.67
CA GLY A 1109 14.59 -49.02 9.89
C GLY A 1109 15.12 -48.39 8.60
N VAL A 1110 15.91 -47.31 8.75
CA VAL A 1110 16.61 -46.66 7.64
C VAL A 1110 18.06 -46.40 8.04
N ARG A 1111 18.99 -46.61 7.10
CA ARG A 1111 20.42 -46.33 7.25
C ARG A 1111 20.93 -45.59 6.01
N ASP A 1112 21.89 -44.69 6.19
CA ASP A 1112 22.66 -44.12 5.08
C ASP A 1112 23.55 -45.18 4.41
N PHE A 1113 23.77 -45.01 3.11
CA PHE A 1113 24.68 -45.81 2.31
C PHE A 1113 25.68 -44.92 1.60
N ASP A 1114 26.94 -45.08 1.98
CA ASP A 1114 28.09 -44.42 1.40
C ASP A 1114 29.19 -45.48 1.12
N PRO A 1115 29.36 -45.93 -0.14
CA PRO A 1115 30.16 -47.12 -0.45
C PRO A 1115 31.67 -46.86 -0.33
N GLU A 1116 32.29 -47.31 0.76
CA GLU A 1116 33.73 -47.14 1.04
C GLU A 1116 34.64 -47.61 -0.12
N GLU A 1117 34.28 -48.67 -0.84
CA GLU A 1117 35.11 -49.22 -1.93
C GLU A 1117 34.96 -48.43 -3.24
N ASP A 1118 33.89 -47.65 -3.40
CA ASP A 1118 33.61 -46.81 -4.58
C ASP A 1118 33.89 -45.30 -4.32
N GLY A 1119 34.62 -44.98 -3.25
CA GLY A 1119 35.03 -43.61 -2.92
C GLY A 1119 34.21 -42.92 -1.82
N GLY A 1120 33.36 -43.66 -1.11
CA GLY A 1120 32.68 -43.20 0.10
C GLY A 1120 33.63 -42.91 1.26
N ASN A 1121 33.16 -42.09 2.21
CA ASN A 1121 33.93 -41.66 3.37
C ASN A 1121 33.16 -41.72 4.70
N GLY A 1122 31.88 -42.13 4.69
CA GLY A 1122 31.06 -42.33 5.89
C GLY A 1122 30.51 -41.03 6.51
N GLU A 1123 30.48 -39.93 5.76
CA GLU A 1123 30.08 -38.60 6.25
C GLU A 1123 28.68 -38.15 5.77
N GLU A 1124 27.86 -39.05 5.22
CA GLU A 1124 26.54 -38.76 4.63
C GLU A 1124 25.39 -38.60 5.64
N ASN A 1125 25.64 -37.92 6.76
CA ASN A 1125 24.63 -37.51 7.75
C ASN A 1125 23.69 -38.64 8.21
N GLY A 1126 24.24 -39.85 8.47
CA GLY A 1126 23.49 -41.02 8.89
C GLY A 1126 22.68 -40.86 10.18
N ASP A 1127 23.05 -39.91 11.04
CA ASP A 1127 22.26 -39.49 12.21
C ASP A 1127 20.86 -38.96 11.84
N ARG A 1128 20.67 -38.57 10.58
CA ARG A 1128 19.40 -38.08 10.02
C ARG A 1128 18.70 -39.09 9.13
N ALA A 1129 19.26 -40.28 8.86
CA ALA A 1129 18.69 -41.27 7.95
C ALA A 1129 17.26 -41.66 8.33
N ALA A 1130 16.97 -41.77 9.64
CA ALA A 1130 15.64 -42.08 10.16
C ALA A 1130 14.57 -40.98 9.94
N THR A 1131 14.95 -39.77 9.53
CA THR A 1131 13.97 -38.68 9.29
C THR A 1131 13.12 -38.91 8.04
N VAL A 1132 13.56 -39.71 7.07
CA VAL A 1132 12.78 -39.95 5.84
C VAL A 1132 11.60 -40.91 6.01
N ILE A 1133 11.31 -41.33 7.24
CA ILE A 1133 10.14 -42.15 7.61
C ILE A 1133 9.46 -41.62 8.88
N ASP A 1134 9.74 -40.38 9.30
CA ASP A 1134 9.18 -39.81 10.53
C ASP A 1134 7.79 -39.16 10.34
N GLY A 1135 7.34 -38.97 9.10
CA GLY A 1135 6.03 -38.42 8.74
C GLY A 1135 5.95 -36.89 8.79
N ASP A 1136 7.01 -36.18 9.14
CA ASP A 1136 7.10 -34.71 9.08
C ASP A 1136 7.94 -34.28 7.87
N ALA A 1137 7.28 -33.96 6.75
CA ALA A 1137 7.95 -33.41 5.56
C ALA A 1137 8.64 -32.03 5.76
N GLY A 1138 8.72 -31.53 7.01
CA GLY A 1138 9.61 -30.45 7.45
C GLY A 1138 10.98 -30.91 8.00
N THR A 1139 11.17 -32.20 8.27
CA THR A 1139 12.49 -32.83 8.48
C THR A 1139 13.06 -33.29 7.13
N THR A 1140 14.36 -33.58 7.08
CA THR A 1140 15.04 -34.09 5.89
C THR A 1140 16.32 -34.84 6.24
N TRP A 1141 16.60 -35.93 5.54
CA TRP A 1141 17.97 -36.37 5.31
C TRP A 1141 18.58 -35.53 4.18
N VAL A 1142 19.86 -35.22 4.27
CA VAL A 1142 20.55 -34.37 3.31
C VAL A 1142 21.91 -34.97 2.97
N THR A 1143 22.29 -34.94 1.71
CA THR A 1143 23.65 -35.38 1.31
C THR A 1143 24.69 -34.39 1.84
N MET A 1144 25.96 -34.81 1.84
CA MET A 1144 27.08 -33.88 1.83
C MET A 1144 26.93 -32.83 0.71
N ARG A 1145 27.60 -31.69 0.89
CA ARG A 1145 27.64 -30.62 -0.10
C ARG A 1145 28.80 -30.83 -1.06
N TYR A 1146 28.48 -31.18 -2.29
CA TYR A 1146 29.46 -31.37 -3.36
C TYR A 1146 29.78 -30.07 -4.09
N LEU A 1147 31.01 -29.96 -4.59
CA LEU A 1147 31.51 -28.78 -5.29
C LEU A 1147 31.77 -29.09 -6.76
N ARG A 1148 31.69 -28.04 -7.60
CA ARG A 1148 32.03 -28.03 -9.04
C ARG A 1148 31.15 -28.85 -9.97
N ARG A 1149 30.61 -30.01 -9.57
CA ARG A 1149 29.79 -30.89 -10.43
C ARG A 1149 28.64 -31.58 -9.65
N PRO A 1150 27.50 -31.92 -10.32
CA PRO A 1150 26.35 -32.56 -9.69
C PRO A 1150 26.51 -34.07 -9.44
N ASP A 1151 27.44 -34.73 -10.11
CA ASP A 1151 27.76 -36.16 -10.00
C ASP A 1151 28.69 -36.43 -8.79
N MET A 1152 28.22 -36.09 -7.59
CA MET A 1152 28.99 -36.16 -6.32
C MET A 1152 30.38 -35.47 -6.41
N GLY A 1153 30.48 -34.41 -7.21
CA GLY A 1153 31.74 -33.73 -7.53
C GLY A 1153 32.76 -34.57 -8.32
N GLY A 1154 32.39 -35.78 -8.76
CA GLY A 1154 33.26 -36.79 -9.39
C GLY A 1154 34.06 -37.64 -8.39
N GLN A 1155 33.59 -37.81 -7.15
CA GLN A 1155 34.31 -38.53 -6.09
C GLN A 1155 33.85 -39.99 -5.88
N LYS A 1156 32.56 -40.26 -6.08
CA LYS A 1156 31.89 -41.56 -5.91
C LYS A 1156 30.66 -41.64 -6.82
N PRO A 1157 30.16 -42.83 -7.21
CA PRO A 1157 29.08 -42.96 -8.20
C PRO A 1157 27.72 -42.44 -7.71
N GLY A 1158 27.46 -42.54 -6.40
CA GLY A 1158 26.24 -42.07 -5.77
C GLY A 1158 26.24 -42.36 -4.27
N VAL A 1159 25.16 -41.94 -3.58
CA VAL A 1159 24.90 -42.21 -2.15
C VAL A 1159 23.41 -42.47 -1.95
N GLY A 1160 23.02 -43.16 -0.88
CA GLY A 1160 21.61 -43.53 -0.71
C GLY A 1160 21.15 -43.75 0.73
N LEU A 1161 19.91 -44.23 0.83
CA LEU A 1161 19.26 -44.64 2.06
C LEU A 1161 18.73 -46.07 1.88
N ILE A 1162 19.24 -47.00 2.68
CA ILE A 1162 18.77 -48.39 2.74
C ILE A 1162 17.61 -48.46 3.73
N LEU A 1163 16.44 -48.83 3.22
CA LEU A 1163 15.24 -49.15 3.97
C LEU A 1163 15.27 -50.64 4.33
N ASP A 1164 15.05 -50.98 5.59
CA ASP A 1164 14.81 -52.35 6.08
C ASP A 1164 13.32 -52.52 6.38
N LEU A 1165 12.69 -53.53 5.78
CA LEU A 1165 11.28 -53.87 5.96
C LEU A 1165 11.05 -54.91 7.07
N GLY A 1166 12.13 -55.37 7.72
CA GLY A 1166 12.12 -56.35 8.82
C GLY A 1166 11.80 -57.80 8.40
N ALA A 1167 11.17 -57.99 7.24
CA ALA A 1167 10.93 -59.28 6.61
C ALA A 1167 10.81 -59.11 5.09
N PRO A 1168 11.06 -60.18 4.29
CA PRO A 1168 10.78 -60.17 2.85
C PRO A 1168 9.33 -59.77 2.56
N THR A 1169 9.16 -58.72 1.77
CA THR A 1169 7.87 -58.12 1.44
C THR A 1169 7.87 -57.76 -0.05
N THR A 1170 6.75 -57.99 -0.75
CA THR A 1170 6.60 -57.56 -2.15
C THR A 1170 6.45 -56.05 -2.22
N VAL A 1171 7.32 -55.39 -3.00
CA VAL A 1171 7.25 -53.95 -3.30
C VAL A 1171 6.97 -53.76 -4.79
N THR A 1172 6.08 -52.82 -5.10
CA THR A 1172 5.65 -52.44 -6.46
C THR A 1172 6.09 -51.03 -6.84
N SER A 1173 6.16 -50.10 -5.88
CA SER A 1173 6.73 -48.77 -6.09
C SER A 1173 7.24 -48.13 -4.80
N ALA A 1174 8.12 -47.14 -4.93
CA ALA A 1174 8.50 -46.24 -3.85
C ALA A 1174 8.16 -44.79 -4.24
N THR A 1175 7.56 -44.04 -3.32
CA THR A 1175 7.30 -42.61 -3.45
C THR A 1175 8.28 -41.82 -2.60
N VAL A 1176 9.14 -41.05 -3.25
CA VAL A 1176 10.22 -40.25 -2.64
C VAL A 1176 9.86 -38.77 -2.71
N THR A 1177 9.90 -38.07 -1.57
CA THR A 1177 9.66 -36.62 -1.52
C THR A 1177 10.98 -35.85 -1.40
N LEU A 1178 11.29 -35.08 -2.44
CA LEU A 1178 12.51 -34.29 -2.61
C LEU A 1178 12.29 -32.80 -2.34
N VAL A 1179 13.23 -32.17 -1.64
CA VAL A 1179 13.23 -30.74 -1.33
C VAL A 1179 14.34 -30.05 -2.13
N GLY A 1180 13.99 -29.40 -3.25
CA GLY A 1180 14.95 -28.68 -4.06
C GLY A 1180 14.62 -28.67 -5.55
N GLY A 1181 15.65 -28.93 -6.37
CA GLY A 1181 15.55 -29.05 -7.83
C GLY A 1181 15.58 -30.49 -8.32
N GLU A 1182 15.78 -30.67 -9.62
CA GLU A 1182 15.91 -31.96 -10.28
C GLU A 1182 17.03 -32.81 -9.68
N THR A 1183 16.69 -34.02 -9.25
CA THR A 1183 17.58 -35.01 -8.63
C THR A 1183 17.44 -36.33 -9.38
N ALA A 1184 18.54 -37.02 -9.71
CA ALA A 1184 18.46 -38.37 -10.28
C ALA A 1184 18.39 -39.39 -9.16
N VAL A 1185 17.35 -40.22 -9.16
CA VAL A 1185 17.04 -41.21 -8.11
C VAL A 1185 16.83 -42.58 -8.72
N GLU A 1186 17.41 -43.60 -8.10
CA GLU A 1186 17.31 -45.02 -8.46
C GLU A 1186 16.78 -45.81 -7.27
N LEU A 1187 16.05 -46.90 -7.55
CA LEU A 1187 15.69 -47.92 -6.57
C LEU A 1187 16.55 -49.14 -6.81
N ARG A 1188 17.22 -49.65 -5.78
CA ARG A 1188 18.07 -50.85 -5.87
C ARG A 1188 17.77 -51.86 -4.77
N VAL A 1189 17.95 -53.15 -5.06
CA VAL A 1189 17.85 -54.27 -4.09
C VAL A 1189 19.19 -55.00 -3.98
N PRO A 1190 19.53 -55.61 -2.83
CA PRO A 1190 20.80 -56.33 -2.70
C PRO A 1190 20.77 -57.63 -3.49
N SER A 1191 21.91 -58.00 -4.07
CA SER A 1191 22.07 -59.25 -4.85
C SER A 1191 22.27 -60.50 -3.98
N GLY A 1192 22.16 -60.34 -2.65
CA GLY A 1192 22.28 -61.38 -1.63
C GLY A 1192 21.35 -61.10 -0.45
N SER A 1193 21.32 -62.02 0.54
CA SER A 1193 20.39 -61.95 1.67
C SER A 1193 20.69 -60.88 2.73
N GLU A 1194 21.86 -60.23 2.66
CA GLU A 1194 22.24 -59.12 3.53
C GLU A 1194 22.65 -57.91 2.67
N PRO A 1195 22.33 -56.67 3.10
CA PRO A 1195 22.67 -55.46 2.35
C PRO A 1195 24.17 -55.15 2.48
N SER A 1196 24.89 -55.25 1.36
CA SER A 1196 26.31 -54.86 1.34
C SER A 1196 26.45 -53.35 1.52
N MET A 1197 27.27 -52.95 2.49
CA MET A 1197 27.62 -51.54 2.76
C MET A 1197 28.89 -51.09 2.01
N ARG A 1198 29.56 -51.98 1.27
CA ARG A 1198 30.94 -51.77 0.79
C ARG A 1198 31.00 -51.15 -0.60
N THR A 1199 30.21 -51.67 -1.54
CA THR A 1199 30.19 -51.25 -2.95
C THR A 1199 28.77 -51.19 -3.49
N GLU A 1200 28.53 -50.30 -4.46
CA GLU A 1200 27.29 -50.25 -5.24
C GLU A 1200 27.11 -51.47 -6.16
N ALA A 1201 28.19 -52.20 -6.48
CA ALA A 1201 28.18 -53.33 -7.42
C ALA A 1201 27.41 -54.57 -6.91
N ASP A 1202 27.22 -54.67 -5.59
CA ASP A 1202 26.38 -55.71 -4.95
C ASP A 1202 24.87 -55.41 -5.09
N TRP A 1203 24.46 -54.25 -5.63
CA TRP A 1203 23.08 -53.78 -5.69
C TRP A 1203 22.52 -53.75 -7.12
N THR A 1204 21.42 -54.48 -7.34
CA THR A 1204 20.71 -54.51 -8.62
C THR A 1204 19.69 -53.38 -8.70
N ILE A 1205 19.75 -52.55 -9.76
CA ILE A 1205 18.73 -51.52 -10.05
C ILE A 1205 17.41 -52.22 -10.44
N VAL A 1206 16.31 -51.78 -9.83
CA VAL A 1206 14.94 -52.28 -10.08
C VAL A 1206 13.95 -51.17 -10.46
N GLY A 1207 14.40 -49.93 -10.58
CA GLY A 1207 13.60 -48.78 -11.04
C GLY A 1207 14.39 -47.48 -10.99
N SER A 1208 14.03 -46.47 -11.79
CA SER A 1208 14.76 -45.19 -11.80
C SER A 1208 13.93 -44.00 -12.27
N ASN A 1209 14.34 -42.79 -11.86
CA ASN A 1209 13.84 -41.52 -12.35
C ASN A 1209 15.00 -40.49 -12.42
N PRO A 1210 15.50 -40.15 -13.62
CA PRO A 1210 16.69 -39.30 -13.79
C PRO A 1210 16.45 -37.80 -13.53
N ALA A 1211 15.20 -37.37 -13.28
CA ALA A 1211 14.84 -35.96 -13.07
C ALA A 1211 13.69 -35.82 -12.06
N ALA A 1212 13.76 -36.53 -10.94
CA ALA A 1212 12.77 -36.48 -9.88
C ALA A 1212 12.72 -35.07 -9.23
N THR A 1213 11.51 -34.56 -8.99
CA THR A 1213 11.25 -33.25 -8.38
C THR A 1213 10.00 -33.30 -7.49
N GLY A 1214 10.05 -32.66 -6.32
CA GLY A 1214 8.96 -32.74 -5.35
C GLY A 1214 8.69 -34.18 -4.92
N THR A 1215 7.42 -34.56 -4.78
CA THR A 1215 7.03 -35.96 -4.54
C THR A 1215 6.96 -36.73 -5.86
N ALA A 1216 7.85 -37.71 -6.02
CA ALA A 1216 7.96 -38.55 -7.21
C ALA A 1216 7.77 -40.03 -6.85
N THR A 1217 6.80 -40.68 -7.47
CA THR A 1217 6.61 -42.14 -7.40
C THR A 1217 7.46 -42.81 -8.49
N ILE A 1218 8.31 -43.75 -8.08
CA ILE A 1218 9.15 -44.58 -8.93
C ILE A 1218 8.60 -46.00 -8.83
N ALA A 1219 8.03 -46.51 -9.92
CA ALA A 1219 7.63 -47.91 -10.00
C ALA A 1219 8.86 -48.82 -10.10
N LEU A 1220 8.76 -50.04 -9.61
CA LEU A 1220 9.72 -51.09 -9.91
C LEU A 1220 9.40 -51.71 -11.29
N ASP A 1221 10.44 -52.14 -12.00
CA ASP A 1221 10.31 -52.75 -13.34
C ASP A 1221 9.46 -54.04 -13.30
N GLU A 1222 9.62 -54.85 -12.24
CA GLU A 1222 8.72 -55.95 -11.86
C GLU A 1222 8.48 -55.97 -10.33
N PRO A 1223 7.30 -56.38 -9.83
CA PRO A 1223 7.02 -56.51 -8.40
C PRO A 1223 8.03 -57.44 -7.70
N THR A 1224 8.83 -56.89 -6.80
CA THR A 1224 10.01 -57.56 -6.24
C THR A 1224 9.79 -57.88 -4.76
N GLU A 1225 9.96 -59.14 -4.37
CA GLU A 1225 10.00 -59.54 -2.96
C GLU A 1225 11.41 -59.29 -2.38
N THR A 1226 11.52 -58.37 -1.42
CA THR A 1226 12.79 -58.03 -0.76
C THR A 1226 12.58 -57.67 0.71
N GLN A 1227 13.59 -57.87 1.55
CA GLN A 1227 13.63 -57.24 2.88
C GLN A 1227 14.25 -55.84 2.82
N TYR A 1228 15.13 -55.56 1.86
CA TYR A 1228 15.89 -54.30 1.79
C TYR A 1228 15.71 -53.61 0.44
N LEU A 1229 15.44 -52.31 0.48
CA LEU A 1229 15.33 -51.46 -0.70
C LEU A 1229 16.16 -50.19 -0.48
N MET A 1230 17.06 -49.88 -1.40
CA MET A 1230 17.86 -48.66 -1.36
C MET A 1230 17.28 -47.59 -2.28
N VAL A 1231 17.03 -46.40 -1.74
CA VAL A 1231 16.83 -45.17 -2.52
C VAL A 1231 18.21 -44.55 -2.75
N TYR A 1232 18.71 -44.61 -3.97
CA TYR A 1232 20.05 -44.21 -4.36
C TYR A 1232 20.01 -42.93 -5.21
N VAL A 1233 20.95 -42.01 -4.99
CA VAL A 1233 21.01 -40.70 -5.66
C VAL A 1233 22.32 -40.60 -6.45
N THR A 1234 22.22 -40.32 -7.75
CA THR A 1234 23.37 -40.28 -8.68
C THR A 1234 23.62 -38.90 -9.31
N SER A 1235 22.69 -37.95 -9.16
CA SER A 1235 22.89 -36.56 -9.60
C SER A 1235 22.14 -35.57 -8.71
N LEU A 1236 22.84 -34.51 -8.29
CA LEU A 1236 22.40 -33.57 -7.27
C LEU A 1236 21.96 -32.20 -7.85
N PRO A 1237 20.90 -31.57 -7.31
CA PRO A 1237 20.50 -30.22 -7.71
C PRO A 1237 21.46 -29.13 -7.18
N PRO A 1238 21.57 -27.99 -7.88
CA PRO A 1238 22.43 -26.88 -7.48
C PRO A 1238 21.86 -26.10 -6.28
N VAL A 1239 22.72 -25.80 -5.32
CA VAL A 1239 22.43 -25.01 -4.10
C VAL A 1239 23.43 -23.87 -3.93
N GLU A 1240 23.15 -22.92 -3.03
CA GLU A 1240 24.05 -21.79 -2.79
C GLU A 1240 25.41 -22.26 -2.26
N GLY A 1241 26.42 -22.26 -3.14
CA GLY A 1241 27.78 -22.71 -2.84
C GLY A 1241 28.04 -24.21 -3.05
N GLY A 1242 27.25 -24.93 -3.87
CA GLY A 1242 27.54 -26.32 -4.23
C GLY A 1242 26.39 -27.04 -4.93
N PHE A 1243 26.38 -28.37 -4.83
CA PHE A 1243 25.27 -29.27 -5.17
C PHE A 1243 24.93 -30.13 -3.94
N ARG A 1244 23.64 -30.41 -3.70
CA ARG A 1244 23.15 -31.21 -2.56
C ARG A 1244 21.73 -31.68 -2.83
N ALA A 1245 21.40 -32.92 -2.49
CA ALA A 1245 20.03 -33.42 -2.47
C ALA A 1245 19.49 -33.46 -1.02
N GLU A 1246 18.18 -33.30 -0.89
CA GLU A 1246 17.46 -33.30 0.39
C GLU A 1246 16.19 -34.14 0.22
N ILE A 1247 16.09 -35.24 0.97
CA ILE A 1247 14.97 -36.18 0.95
C ILE A 1247 14.18 -35.97 2.25
N ALA A 1248 12.88 -35.75 2.15
CA ALA A 1248 11.99 -35.50 3.29
C ALA A 1248 11.26 -36.75 3.76
N GLU A 1249 10.77 -37.59 2.84
CA GLU A 1249 9.89 -38.73 3.17
C GLU A 1249 9.98 -39.80 2.07
N VAL A 1250 9.92 -41.08 2.44
CA VAL A 1250 9.92 -42.24 1.53
C VAL A 1250 8.87 -43.27 1.97
N THR A 1251 7.87 -43.52 1.12
CA THR A 1251 6.80 -44.51 1.38
C THR A 1251 6.71 -45.56 0.27
N LEU A 1252 6.35 -46.80 0.63
CA LEU A 1252 6.29 -47.94 -0.31
C LEU A 1252 4.85 -48.39 -0.57
N GLN A 1253 4.64 -49.06 -1.71
CA GLN A 1253 3.39 -49.72 -2.11
C GLN A 1253 3.66 -51.14 -2.59
#